data_AF-A0A7L5T7N9-F1
#
_entry.id   AF-A0A7L5T7N9-F1
#
_cell.length_a   1.000
_cell.length_b   1.000
_cell.length_c   1.000
_cell.angle_alpha   90.00
_cell.angle_beta   90.00
_cell.angle_gamma   90.00
#
_symmetry.space_group_name_H-M   'P 1'
#
loop_
_entity.id
_entity.type
_entity.pdbx_description
1 polymer ?
#
loop_
_entity_poly.entity_id
_entity_poly.type
_entity_poly.pdbx_seq_one_letter_code
_entity_poly.pdbx_strand_id
1 'polypeptide(L)'
;MASSGVTDRVMFDLPDLSFPLTGAFPRDDALDLVREVCVWSHLHGLVGPRGRDRMETSGILDVGLALTGGGEQERALLLMQWFVWTLVLDDRVDDGQWADDGVLKRFAQRALCVLRGRHDADGADEDPMLKVLAEDLLPRTRRLLASGKEAAFVGHVGRHLEAQCRMVGHRVGQADTLVLTLEEYPAFRADLFGVDILFDLIELVHELQPPNTGVLGAGVSRLRACAGDVLGWVNDLYSLEKDLLLGENANLVKVAHRQWGCSWQQAVDGVRDMICDRVSAFEKERSQLPGTGGEAAEVRRLAEVLAAAMADVLAWHQTSSRYHWHGRPVAAVDTRRTPLSLMWTQFERDPFPVYARLRAHFPLMRDEPLDAWVVSRYRDVRAALCDPRFTSDNYSWQSGPMVGRILLEMNGSEHTAHRAVMSPAFRGRALTALRGAAFDAAEELAGRAAEEVRLQGSTDLVTSFCQELPIRVMTAVLGLPVDDAPRLRPWYNAGMSFVADHRQDPATLQRGLDASKALFAYLEPHIDARRAEPGDDLLSALCTREIDGRLLTDREVQGTCSLLLAAGADTSEKALALFLTNLVEHPDTQTAVADSPDLLEAAWAESLRRDPPTHVIVRQTAQAVDLPSGTVPAGSTVACLLASANRDPEFFSDPDRFDVHRPERIDREFAASATHLAFGAGRHFCLGAHLARLLGQTVSVLLRHLPGLQWADGFTPVPHGLISRTTPHLKVTARL
;
A
#
# COMPACT_ATOMS: atom_id res chain seq x y z
N MET A 1 -12.29 -9.70 -21.72
CA MET A 1 -12.13 -11.18 -21.72
C MET A 1 -12.46 -11.68 -20.33
N ALA A 2 -13.34 -12.67 -20.25
CA ALA A 2 -14.00 -13.10 -19.02
C ALA A 2 -13.05 -13.82 -18.04
N SER A 3 -13.25 -13.53 -16.76
CA SER A 3 -13.00 -14.36 -15.56
C SER A 3 -12.06 -15.55 -15.69
N SER A 4 -10.83 -15.41 -15.19
CA SER A 4 -10.13 -16.48 -14.48
C SER A 4 -9.27 -15.83 -13.41
N GLY A 5 -9.46 -16.21 -12.14
CA GLY A 5 -8.65 -15.68 -11.04
C GLY A 5 -9.39 -15.34 -9.74
N VAL A 6 -10.70 -15.61 -9.63
CA VAL A 6 -11.22 -15.98 -8.31
C VAL A 6 -10.96 -17.47 -8.20
N THR A 7 -9.79 -17.76 -7.63
CA THR A 7 -9.21 -19.07 -7.34
C THR A 7 -10.20 -20.23 -7.35
N ASP A 8 -9.86 -21.29 -8.09
CA ASP A 8 -10.49 -22.60 -7.92
C ASP A 8 -10.61 -22.91 -6.43
N ARG A 9 -11.72 -23.53 -6.03
CA ARG A 9 -11.99 -23.87 -4.64
C ARG A 9 -10.90 -24.83 -4.16
N VAL A 10 -9.94 -24.33 -3.39
CA VAL A 10 -8.87 -25.13 -2.80
C VAL A 10 -9.15 -25.31 -1.31
N MET A 11 -9.10 -26.56 -0.87
CA MET A 11 -9.22 -26.95 0.53
C MET A 11 -8.13 -27.96 0.84
N PHE A 12 -7.44 -27.78 1.97
CA PHE A 12 -6.45 -28.70 2.51
C PHE A 12 -6.27 -28.42 4.00
N ASP A 13 -5.73 -29.38 4.73
CA ASP A 13 -5.34 -29.22 6.11
C ASP A 13 -3.85 -28.92 6.22
N LEU A 14 -3.49 -27.93 7.03
CA LEU A 14 -2.09 -27.67 7.38
C LEU A 14 -1.59 -28.77 8.33
N PRO A 15 -0.37 -29.29 8.12
CA PRO A 15 0.14 -30.38 8.94
C PRO A 15 0.63 -29.87 10.29
N ASP A 16 0.44 -30.70 11.32
CA ASP A 16 1.08 -30.51 12.62
C ASP A 16 2.55 -30.91 12.54
N LEU A 17 3.44 -29.93 12.36
CA LEU A 17 4.88 -30.13 12.31
C LEU A 17 5.48 -29.95 13.71
N SER A 18 6.29 -30.93 14.12
CA SER A 18 7.15 -30.84 15.30
C SER A 18 8.53 -31.37 14.96
N PHE A 19 9.57 -30.58 15.27
CA PHE A 19 10.94 -31.02 15.07
C PHE A 19 11.50 -31.58 16.39
N PRO A 20 12.29 -32.68 16.37
CA PRO A 20 13.04 -33.18 17.52
C PRO A 20 14.27 -32.29 17.83
N LEU A 21 14.11 -30.98 17.65
CA LEU A 21 15.14 -29.97 17.82
C LEU A 21 14.68 -29.00 18.91
N THR A 22 15.63 -28.51 19.69
CA THR A 22 15.36 -27.51 20.73
C THR A 22 15.65 -26.13 20.17
N GLY A 23 14.71 -25.19 20.35
CA GLY A 23 14.87 -23.76 20.02
C GLY A 23 16.01 -23.08 20.78
N ALA A 24 16.39 -21.87 20.33
CA ALA A 24 17.62 -21.22 20.74
C ALA A 24 17.53 -20.41 22.06
N PHE A 25 18.73 -20.09 22.53
CA PHE A 25 19.08 -19.43 23.78
C PHE A 25 18.32 -18.12 24.01
N PRO A 26 17.66 -17.93 25.16
CA PRO A 26 17.16 -16.61 25.53
C PRO A 26 18.33 -15.62 25.57
N ARG A 27 18.19 -14.52 24.83
CA ARG A 27 19.11 -13.38 24.85
C ARG A 27 18.58 -12.34 25.84
N ASP A 28 19.42 -11.94 26.79
CA ASP A 28 19.06 -10.88 27.75
C ASP A 28 18.95 -9.48 27.09
N ASP A 29 19.60 -9.29 25.93
CA ASP A 29 19.67 -8.04 25.14
C ASP A 29 18.71 -8.01 23.93
N ALA A 30 17.76 -8.96 23.83
CA ALA A 30 16.86 -9.08 22.69
C ALA A 30 16.05 -7.79 22.38
N LEU A 31 15.50 -7.17 23.43
CA LEU A 31 14.72 -5.94 23.30
C LEU A 31 15.57 -4.76 22.83
N ASP A 32 16.83 -4.70 23.25
CA ASP A 32 17.76 -3.64 22.84
C ASP A 32 18.12 -3.81 21.36
N LEU A 33 18.40 -5.04 20.90
CA LEU A 33 18.65 -5.33 19.48
C LEU A 33 17.46 -4.93 18.59
N VAL A 34 16.23 -5.28 18.99
CA VAL A 34 15.01 -4.91 18.26
C VAL A 34 14.87 -3.39 18.19
N ARG A 35 15.09 -2.68 19.30
CA ARG A 35 14.99 -1.23 19.35
C ARG A 35 16.04 -0.56 18.46
N GLU A 36 17.29 -1.03 18.55
CA GLU A 36 18.41 -0.46 17.78
C GLU A 36 18.23 -0.65 16.27
N VAL A 37 17.79 -1.83 15.82
CA VAL A 37 17.55 -2.07 14.38
C VAL A 37 16.35 -1.25 13.86
N CYS A 38 15.31 -1.06 14.68
CA CYS A 38 14.16 -0.23 14.34
C CYS A 38 14.54 1.27 14.22
N VAL A 39 15.36 1.77 15.15
CA VAL A 39 15.90 3.14 15.07
C VAL A 39 16.81 3.29 13.86
N TRP A 40 17.73 2.36 13.64
CA TRP A 40 18.65 2.36 12.51
C TRP A 40 17.92 2.39 11.17
N SER A 41 16.94 1.50 10.97
CA SER A 41 16.20 1.40 9.71
C SER A 41 15.41 2.67 9.40
N HIS A 42 14.85 3.32 10.42
CA HIS A 42 14.17 4.59 10.27
C HIS A 42 15.14 5.75 9.94
N LEU A 43 16.25 5.87 10.67
CA LEU A 43 17.26 6.93 10.45
C LEU A 43 17.85 6.88 9.04
N HIS A 44 17.99 5.67 8.49
CA HIS A 44 18.49 5.46 7.15
C HIS A 44 17.42 5.56 6.05
N GLY A 45 16.15 5.82 6.40
CA GLY A 45 15.07 5.97 5.42
C GLY A 45 14.65 4.66 4.76
N LEU A 46 14.93 3.51 5.39
CA LEU A 46 14.42 2.20 4.93
C LEU A 46 12.93 2.04 5.24
N VAL A 47 12.49 2.57 6.40
CA VAL A 47 11.11 2.51 6.86
C VAL A 47 10.63 3.88 7.37
N GLY A 48 9.35 4.16 7.16
CA GLY A 48 8.67 5.29 7.78
C GLY A 48 8.42 5.10 9.28
N PRO A 49 7.94 6.14 9.99
CA PRO A 49 7.61 6.06 11.41
C PRO A 49 6.67 4.89 11.77
N ARG A 50 5.63 4.65 10.94
CA ARG A 50 4.69 3.56 11.17
C ARG A 50 5.29 2.17 10.89
N GLY A 51 6.13 2.05 9.86
CA GLY A 51 6.88 0.82 9.60
C GLY A 51 7.80 0.46 10.76
N ARG A 52 8.45 1.47 11.35
CA ARG A 52 9.24 1.32 12.58
C ARG A 52 8.40 0.84 13.76
N ASP A 53 7.28 1.50 14.05
CA ASP A 53 6.38 1.13 15.15
C ASP A 53 5.85 -0.30 15.00
N ARG A 54 5.48 -0.71 13.78
CA ARG A 54 5.08 -2.07 13.46
C ARG A 54 6.19 -3.08 13.73
N MET A 55 7.44 -2.78 13.37
CA MET A 55 8.56 -3.68 13.66
C MET A 55 8.86 -3.78 15.17
N GLU A 56 8.68 -2.70 15.93
CA GLU A 56 8.89 -2.70 17.39
C GLU A 56 7.78 -3.45 18.14
N THR A 57 6.56 -3.49 17.61
CA THR A 57 5.38 -4.01 18.31
C THR A 57 4.86 -5.36 17.82
N SER A 58 5.41 -5.88 16.72
CA SER A 58 5.03 -7.19 16.16
C SER A 58 6.18 -8.20 16.23
N GLY A 59 5.85 -9.49 16.07
CA GLY A 59 6.86 -10.56 16.02
C GLY A 59 7.63 -10.65 14.69
N ILE A 60 7.60 -9.62 13.82
CA ILE A 60 8.22 -9.70 12.48
C ILE A 60 9.74 -9.87 12.53
N LEU A 61 10.38 -9.42 13.60
CA LEU A 61 11.81 -9.50 13.83
C LEU A 61 12.24 -10.76 14.59
N ASP A 62 11.31 -11.59 15.06
CA ASP A 62 11.60 -12.77 15.88
C ASP A 62 12.43 -13.81 15.11
N VAL A 63 12.20 -13.95 13.80
CA VAL A 63 13.02 -14.81 12.93
C VAL A 63 14.46 -14.29 12.86
N GLY A 64 14.64 -12.99 12.62
CA GLY A 64 15.96 -12.36 12.63
C GLY A 64 16.67 -12.58 13.97
N LEU A 65 15.94 -12.39 15.07
CA LEU A 65 16.46 -12.53 16.43
C LEU A 65 16.88 -13.99 16.71
N ALA A 66 16.07 -14.97 16.32
CA ALA A 66 16.40 -16.39 16.46
C ALA A 66 17.71 -16.76 15.75
N LEU A 67 17.97 -16.16 14.57
CA LEU A 67 19.20 -16.37 13.80
C LEU A 67 20.45 -15.80 14.49
N THR A 68 20.31 -14.87 15.45
CA THR A 68 21.47 -14.30 16.18
C THR A 68 22.04 -15.23 17.25
N GLY A 69 21.26 -16.22 17.71
CA GLY A 69 21.65 -17.12 18.80
C GLY A 69 22.25 -16.39 20.01
N GLY A 70 23.25 -16.99 20.67
CA GLY A 70 24.02 -16.35 21.76
C GLY A 70 25.28 -15.58 21.33
N GLY A 71 25.35 -15.07 20.10
CA GLY A 71 26.54 -14.34 19.61
C GLY A 71 26.75 -12.95 20.22
N GLU A 72 27.89 -12.32 19.93
CA GLU A 72 28.21 -10.96 20.41
C GLU A 72 27.19 -9.93 19.92
N GLN A 73 26.80 -8.98 20.78
CA GLN A 73 25.75 -7.99 20.50
C GLN A 73 26.00 -7.17 19.22
N GLU A 74 27.23 -6.66 19.00
CA GLU A 74 27.54 -5.84 17.81
C GLU A 74 27.31 -6.63 16.50
N ARG A 75 27.68 -7.91 16.50
CA ARG A 75 27.52 -8.79 15.34
C ARG A 75 26.07 -9.22 15.16
N ALA A 76 25.38 -9.51 16.27
CA ALA A 76 23.95 -9.81 16.27
C ALA A 76 23.15 -8.65 15.68
N LEU A 77 23.48 -7.41 16.05
CA LEU A 77 22.88 -6.21 15.47
C LEU A 77 23.12 -6.12 13.95
N LEU A 78 24.34 -6.40 13.49
CA LEU A 78 24.64 -6.42 12.05
C LEU A 78 23.79 -7.47 11.30
N LEU A 79 23.60 -8.66 11.88
CA LEU A 79 22.70 -9.68 11.31
C LEU A 79 21.26 -9.14 11.23
N MET A 80 20.76 -8.53 12.31
CA MET A 80 19.41 -7.94 12.35
C MET A 80 19.23 -6.85 11.28
N GLN A 81 20.25 -6.02 11.07
CA GLN A 81 20.23 -4.96 10.05
C GLN A 81 20.20 -5.52 8.62
N TRP A 82 20.95 -6.60 8.35
CA TRP A 82 20.84 -7.33 7.08
C TRP A 82 19.49 -8.01 6.92
N PHE A 83 18.94 -8.61 7.98
CA PHE A 83 17.61 -9.21 7.96
C PHE A 83 16.53 -8.17 7.63
N VAL A 84 16.59 -6.98 8.24
CA VAL A 84 15.68 -5.88 7.90
C VAL A 84 15.89 -5.40 6.47
N TRP A 85 17.13 -5.32 5.98
CA TRP A 85 17.39 -4.95 4.58
C TRP A 85 16.77 -5.96 3.61
N THR A 86 16.89 -7.27 3.86
CA THR A 86 16.24 -8.31 3.05
C THR A 86 14.72 -8.30 3.18
N LEU A 87 14.19 -8.00 4.37
CA LEU A 87 12.76 -7.88 4.62
C LEU A 87 12.15 -6.69 3.86
N VAL A 88 12.83 -5.54 3.84
CA VAL A 88 12.40 -4.36 3.08
C VAL A 88 12.49 -4.61 1.57
N LEU A 89 13.49 -5.38 1.11
CA LEU A 89 13.57 -5.81 -0.29
C LEU A 89 12.35 -6.67 -0.67
N ASP A 90 12.05 -7.69 0.14
CA ASP A 90 10.92 -8.59 -0.04
C ASP A 90 9.59 -7.83 -0.07
N ASP A 91 9.37 -6.96 0.92
CA ASP A 91 8.17 -6.13 1.02
C ASP A 91 8.00 -5.17 -0.18
N ARG A 92 9.08 -4.56 -0.67
CA ARG A 92 9.01 -3.70 -1.88
C ARG A 92 8.71 -4.49 -3.15
N VAL A 93 9.10 -5.76 -3.22
CA VAL A 93 8.86 -6.67 -4.35
C VAL A 93 7.44 -7.25 -4.32
N ASP A 94 6.94 -7.64 -3.14
CA ASP A 94 5.65 -8.29 -2.98
C ASP A 94 4.48 -7.29 -2.87
N ASP A 95 4.67 -6.19 -2.13
CA ASP A 95 3.63 -5.20 -1.84
C ASP A 95 3.87 -3.85 -2.56
N GLY A 96 4.91 -3.74 -3.39
CA GLY A 96 5.33 -2.47 -4.01
C GLY A 96 5.50 -2.52 -5.53
N GLN A 97 5.76 -1.35 -6.12
CA GLN A 97 5.92 -1.16 -7.57
C GLN A 97 7.17 -1.83 -8.15
N TRP A 98 8.01 -2.49 -7.34
CA TRP A 98 9.25 -3.10 -7.82
C TRP A 98 9.01 -4.36 -8.65
N ALA A 99 7.83 -4.96 -8.53
CA ALA A 99 7.37 -6.03 -9.40
C ALA A 99 7.14 -5.55 -10.85
N ASP A 100 6.94 -4.26 -11.07
CA ASP A 100 6.57 -3.69 -12.37
C ASP A 100 7.70 -2.82 -12.98
N ASP A 101 7.60 -2.56 -14.29
CA ASP A 101 8.41 -1.58 -15.03
C ASP A 101 9.94 -1.70 -14.91
N GLY A 102 10.44 -2.89 -14.56
CA GLY A 102 11.86 -3.21 -14.46
C GLY A 102 12.60 -2.46 -13.36
N VAL A 103 11.90 -1.91 -12.37
CA VAL A 103 12.49 -1.16 -11.24
C VAL A 103 13.45 -2.05 -10.44
N LEU A 104 13.00 -3.25 -10.03
CA LEU A 104 13.85 -4.21 -9.32
C LEU A 104 15.11 -4.56 -10.11
N LYS A 105 15.01 -4.74 -11.43
CA LYS A 105 16.15 -5.09 -12.29
C LYS A 105 17.21 -3.98 -12.29
N ARG A 106 16.78 -2.72 -12.38
CA ARG A 106 17.69 -1.55 -12.31
C ARG A 106 18.33 -1.45 -10.92
N PHE A 107 17.56 -1.64 -9.86
CA PHE A 107 18.07 -1.67 -8.49
C PHE A 107 19.12 -2.77 -8.30
N ALA A 108 18.81 -4.02 -8.70
CA ALA A 108 19.71 -5.16 -8.58
C ALA A 108 21.03 -4.93 -9.32
N GLN A 109 20.99 -4.36 -10.53
CA GLN A 109 22.21 -4.00 -11.28
C GLN A 109 23.09 -3.01 -10.52
N ARG A 110 22.50 -1.96 -9.93
CA ARG A 110 23.23 -0.96 -9.15
C ARG A 110 23.77 -1.54 -7.84
N ALA A 111 22.97 -2.34 -7.13
CA ALA A 111 23.40 -3.04 -5.93
C ALA A 111 24.59 -3.98 -6.22
N LEU A 112 24.58 -4.69 -7.36
CA LEU A 112 25.71 -5.51 -7.80
C LEU A 112 26.98 -4.69 -8.11
N CYS A 113 26.86 -3.45 -8.59
CA CYS A 113 27.99 -2.55 -8.75
C CYS A 113 28.59 -2.16 -7.39
N VAL A 114 27.74 -1.77 -6.43
CA VAL A 114 28.13 -1.42 -5.06
C VAL A 114 28.84 -2.60 -4.37
N LEU A 115 28.24 -3.80 -4.44
CA LEU A 115 28.81 -5.02 -3.86
C LEU A 115 30.22 -5.31 -4.41
N ARG A 116 30.44 -5.07 -5.70
CA ARG A 116 31.72 -5.26 -6.39
C ARG A 116 32.71 -4.09 -6.22
N GLY A 117 32.40 -3.10 -5.39
CA GLY A 117 33.26 -1.95 -5.11
C GLY A 117 33.42 -0.98 -6.29
N ARG A 118 32.46 -0.96 -7.23
CA ARG A 118 32.43 -0.02 -8.35
C ARG A 118 31.58 1.19 -7.98
N HIS A 119 32.14 2.40 -8.12
CA HIS A 119 31.38 3.64 -8.00
C HIS A 119 30.51 3.81 -9.24
N ASP A 120 29.21 3.95 -9.03
CA ASP A 120 28.26 4.40 -10.06
C ASP A 120 28.42 5.93 -10.18
N ALA A 121 28.86 6.40 -11.35
CA ALA A 121 29.19 7.82 -11.57
C ALA A 121 27.95 8.69 -11.87
N ASP A 122 26.78 8.07 -12.05
CA ASP A 122 25.54 8.77 -12.39
C ASP A 122 24.67 8.94 -11.14
N GLY A 123 24.97 10.00 -10.38
CA GLY A 123 24.18 10.46 -9.25
C GLY A 123 23.00 11.34 -9.67
N ALA A 124 21.78 10.85 -9.43
CA ALA A 124 20.63 11.61 -8.95
C ALA A 124 19.60 10.62 -8.36
N ASP A 125 19.18 10.84 -7.11
CA ASP A 125 18.27 10.01 -6.30
C ASP A 125 18.75 8.58 -5.98
N GLU A 126 19.72 8.46 -5.07
CA GLU A 126 20.09 7.15 -4.51
C GLU A 126 19.00 6.63 -3.57
N ASP A 127 18.42 5.49 -3.96
CA ASP A 127 17.52 4.71 -3.12
C ASP A 127 18.15 4.46 -1.73
N PRO A 128 17.42 4.69 -0.62
CA PRO A 128 17.93 4.45 0.72
C PRO A 128 18.58 3.08 0.93
N MET A 129 18.07 2.03 0.28
CA MET A 129 18.63 0.68 0.36
C MET A 129 20.02 0.58 -0.29
N LEU A 130 20.27 1.29 -1.40
CA LEU A 130 21.58 1.34 -2.05
C LEU A 130 22.57 2.12 -1.20
N LYS A 131 22.13 3.25 -0.64
CA LYS A 131 22.95 4.10 0.22
C LYS A 131 23.40 3.35 1.47
N VAL A 132 22.47 2.71 2.18
CA VAL A 132 22.77 1.88 3.35
C VAL A 132 23.71 0.72 3.01
N LEU A 133 23.47 0.07 1.87
CA LEU A 133 24.33 -1.01 1.41
C LEU A 133 25.77 -0.52 1.20
N ALA A 134 25.96 0.62 0.54
CA ALA A 134 27.26 1.18 0.21
C ALA A 134 28.00 1.78 1.41
N GLU A 135 27.30 2.52 2.26
CA GLU A 135 27.89 3.39 3.29
C GLU A 135 27.96 2.73 4.67
N ASP A 136 27.10 1.74 4.99
CA ASP A 136 27.02 1.14 6.32
C ASP A 136 27.16 -0.40 6.33
N LEU A 137 26.21 -1.12 5.73
CA LEU A 137 26.14 -2.59 5.83
C LEU A 137 27.38 -3.26 5.26
N LEU A 138 27.74 -2.98 4.01
CA LEU A 138 28.86 -3.65 3.34
C LEU A 138 30.21 -3.32 3.98
N PRO A 139 30.55 -2.05 4.31
CA PRO A 139 31.81 -1.73 5.02
C PRO A 139 31.93 -2.41 6.40
N ARG A 140 30.86 -2.47 7.20
CA ARG A 140 30.88 -3.17 8.50
C ARG A 140 31.03 -4.67 8.33
N THR A 141 30.31 -5.24 7.38
CA THR A 141 30.39 -6.68 7.07
C THR A 141 31.80 -7.06 6.61
N ARG A 142 32.41 -6.29 5.70
CA ARG A 142 33.80 -6.50 5.25
C ARG A 142 34.83 -6.49 6.38
N ARG A 143 34.65 -5.63 7.38
CA ARG A 143 35.55 -5.54 8.54
C ARG A 143 35.46 -6.76 9.45
N LEU A 144 34.29 -7.38 9.54
CA LEU A 144 34.02 -8.49 10.46
C LEU A 144 34.12 -9.87 9.80
N LEU A 145 34.02 -9.95 8.47
CA LEU A 145 34.23 -11.18 7.73
C LEU A 145 35.67 -11.67 7.84
N ALA A 146 35.83 -12.99 7.98
CA ALA A 146 37.15 -13.59 7.91
C ALA A 146 37.76 -13.51 6.51
N SER A 147 39.09 -13.57 6.46
CA SER A 147 39.86 -13.51 5.22
C SER A 147 39.37 -14.56 4.21
N GLY A 148 39.04 -14.11 2.99
CA GLY A 148 38.57 -14.97 1.90
C GLY A 148 37.06 -15.26 1.88
N LYS A 149 36.28 -14.87 2.90
CA LYS A 149 34.81 -15.05 2.90
C LYS A 149 34.05 -13.94 2.17
N GLU A 150 34.67 -12.79 1.92
CA GLU A 150 34.02 -11.65 1.26
C GLU A 150 33.44 -11.99 -0.12
N ALA A 151 34.22 -12.64 -0.97
CA ALA A 151 33.78 -12.97 -2.33
C ALA A 151 32.57 -13.92 -2.33
N ALA A 152 32.51 -14.85 -1.37
CA ALA A 152 31.37 -15.76 -1.19
C ALA A 152 30.13 -14.99 -0.75
N PHE A 153 30.24 -14.17 0.30
CA PHE A 153 29.14 -13.35 0.81
C PHE A 153 28.56 -12.43 -0.27
N VAL A 154 29.42 -11.70 -0.99
CA VAL A 154 29.00 -10.86 -2.13
C VAL A 154 28.31 -11.67 -3.22
N GLY A 155 28.82 -12.88 -3.51
CA GLY A 155 28.19 -13.80 -4.45
C GLY A 155 26.79 -14.24 -3.99
N HIS A 156 26.61 -14.49 -2.68
CA HIS A 156 25.34 -14.90 -2.09
C HIS A 156 24.28 -13.79 -2.17
N VAL A 157 24.65 -12.55 -1.82
CA VAL A 157 23.77 -11.38 -2.01
C VAL A 157 23.42 -11.18 -3.49
N GLY A 158 24.39 -11.38 -4.39
CA GLY A 158 24.15 -11.28 -5.84
C GLY A 158 23.15 -12.32 -6.36
N ARG A 159 23.30 -13.59 -5.98
CA ARG A 159 22.35 -14.66 -6.36
C ARG A 159 20.94 -14.39 -5.83
N HIS A 160 20.82 -13.89 -4.61
CA HIS A 160 19.53 -13.51 -4.05
C HIS A 160 18.82 -12.43 -4.87
N LEU A 161 19.53 -11.35 -5.23
CA LEU A 161 19.00 -10.30 -6.10
C LEU A 161 18.60 -10.81 -7.49
N GLU A 162 19.39 -11.72 -8.06
CA GLU A 162 19.09 -12.35 -9.34
C GLU A 162 17.85 -13.28 -9.25
N ALA A 163 17.70 -14.03 -8.16
CA ALA A 163 16.54 -14.87 -7.91
C ALA A 163 15.25 -14.05 -7.73
N GLN A 164 15.31 -12.93 -7.01
CA GLN A 164 14.22 -11.96 -6.88
C GLN A 164 13.82 -11.40 -8.26
N CYS A 165 14.80 -10.98 -9.08
CA CYS A 165 14.56 -10.53 -10.46
C CYS A 165 13.90 -11.61 -11.32
N ARG A 166 14.36 -12.86 -11.19
CA ARG A 166 13.82 -14.00 -11.93
C ARG A 166 12.36 -14.25 -11.53
N MET A 167 12.05 -14.27 -10.22
CA MET A 167 10.68 -14.42 -9.70
C MET A 167 9.74 -13.36 -10.29
N VAL A 168 10.11 -12.08 -10.20
CA VAL A 168 9.31 -10.96 -10.74
C VAL A 168 9.12 -11.06 -12.25
N GLY A 169 10.17 -11.42 -13.00
CA GLY A 169 10.08 -11.60 -14.45
C GLY A 169 9.00 -12.59 -14.89
N HIS A 170 8.64 -13.55 -14.02
CA HIS A 170 7.56 -14.49 -14.27
C HIS A 170 6.16 -13.97 -13.87
N ARG A 171 6.05 -12.92 -13.05
CA ARG A 171 4.77 -12.26 -12.70
C ARG A 171 4.23 -11.39 -13.85
N VAL A 172 5.11 -10.71 -14.59
CA VAL A 172 4.77 -9.69 -15.60
C VAL A 172 4.51 -10.27 -17.00
N GLY A 173 4.94 -11.51 -17.27
CA GLY A 173 4.63 -12.21 -18.53
C GLY A 173 3.28 -12.93 -18.49
N GLN A 174 2.44 -12.80 -19.53
CA GLN A 174 1.18 -13.56 -19.70
C GLN A 174 1.39 -15.07 -19.96
N ALA A 175 2.21 -15.76 -19.16
CA ALA A 175 2.34 -17.20 -19.23
C ALA A 175 2.72 -17.80 -17.87
N ASP A 176 1.95 -18.80 -17.42
CA ASP A 176 2.20 -19.74 -16.32
C ASP A 176 3.57 -20.47 -16.41
N THR A 177 4.71 -19.77 -16.38
CA THR A 177 5.98 -20.30 -16.92
C THR A 177 7.17 -20.34 -15.99
N LEU A 178 7.05 -19.97 -14.71
CA LEU A 178 7.99 -20.52 -13.72
C LEU A 178 7.58 -21.98 -13.45
N VAL A 179 7.95 -22.87 -14.37
CA VAL A 179 7.83 -24.32 -14.23
C VAL A 179 9.17 -24.82 -13.72
N LEU A 180 9.42 -24.64 -12.43
CA LEU A 180 10.51 -25.32 -11.75
C LEU A 180 10.08 -26.75 -11.46
N THR A 181 10.97 -27.71 -11.71
CA THR A 181 10.82 -29.08 -11.21
C THR A 181 11.17 -29.16 -9.72
N LEU A 182 10.75 -30.22 -9.04
CA LEU A 182 11.19 -30.56 -7.68
C LEU A 182 12.70 -30.73 -7.54
N GLU A 183 13.41 -30.98 -8.64
CA GLU A 183 14.87 -31.05 -8.67
C GLU A 183 15.51 -29.66 -8.70
N GLU A 184 14.94 -28.72 -9.45
CA GLU A 184 15.46 -27.36 -9.61
C GLU A 184 15.02 -26.41 -8.49
N TYR A 185 13.85 -26.65 -7.91
CA TYR A 185 13.22 -25.75 -6.94
C TYR A 185 14.08 -25.51 -5.68
N PRO A 186 14.70 -26.52 -5.03
CA PRO A 186 15.48 -26.30 -3.81
C PRO A 186 16.58 -25.25 -3.98
N ALA A 187 17.36 -25.34 -5.06
CA ALA A 187 18.46 -24.40 -5.34
C ALA A 187 17.92 -22.99 -5.61
N PHE A 188 16.88 -22.88 -6.44
CA PHE A 188 16.23 -21.59 -6.68
C PHE A 188 15.66 -20.98 -5.40
N ARG A 189 15.03 -21.80 -4.56
CA ARG A 189 14.42 -21.37 -3.30
C ARG A 189 15.44 -20.90 -2.28
N ALA A 190 16.59 -21.57 -2.20
CA ALA A 190 17.72 -21.16 -1.37
C ALA A 190 18.20 -19.75 -1.75
N ASP A 191 18.41 -19.48 -3.04
CA ASP A 191 18.78 -18.15 -3.52
C ASP A 191 17.67 -17.14 -3.27
N LEU A 192 16.40 -17.48 -3.56
CA LEU A 192 15.25 -16.59 -3.38
C LEU A 192 15.05 -16.18 -1.92
N PHE A 193 15.19 -17.11 -0.97
CA PHE A 193 15.10 -16.82 0.47
C PHE A 193 16.35 -16.10 0.99
N GLY A 194 17.49 -16.26 0.32
CA GLY A 194 18.78 -15.75 0.80
C GLY A 194 19.39 -16.57 1.93
N VAL A 195 19.13 -17.89 2.01
CA VAL A 195 19.62 -18.75 3.12
C VAL A 195 21.14 -18.69 3.29
N ASP A 196 21.89 -18.61 2.19
CA ASP A 196 23.35 -18.57 2.24
C ASP A 196 23.87 -17.26 2.84
N ILE A 197 23.15 -16.14 2.65
CA ILE A 197 23.44 -14.86 3.31
C ILE A 197 23.25 -15.03 4.81
N LEU A 198 22.15 -15.64 5.24
CA LEU A 198 21.87 -15.90 6.65
C LEU A 198 22.94 -16.80 7.28
N PHE A 199 23.38 -17.85 6.60
CA PHE A 199 24.43 -18.73 7.10
C PHE A 199 25.79 -18.03 7.24
N ASP A 200 26.16 -17.19 6.28
CA ASP A 200 27.38 -16.40 6.39
C ASP A 200 27.31 -15.40 7.56
N LEU A 201 26.13 -14.82 7.81
CA LEU A 201 25.91 -13.92 8.96
C LEU A 201 25.90 -14.67 10.29
N ILE A 202 25.28 -15.85 10.37
CA ILE A 202 25.33 -16.73 11.56
C ILE A 202 26.77 -17.07 11.92
N GLU A 203 27.58 -17.46 10.92
CA GLU A 203 28.99 -17.75 11.14
C GLU A 203 29.78 -16.52 11.57
N LEU A 204 29.46 -15.35 11.02
CA LEU A 204 30.06 -14.08 11.44
C LEU A 204 29.72 -13.78 12.90
N VAL A 205 28.45 -13.92 13.30
CA VAL A 205 27.93 -13.65 14.65
C VAL A 205 28.55 -14.56 15.70
N HIS A 206 28.78 -15.83 15.36
CA HIS A 206 29.36 -16.82 16.26
C HIS A 206 30.88 -17.01 16.11
N GLU A 207 31.51 -16.21 15.25
CA GLU A 207 32.95 -16.27 14.94
C GLU A 207 33.42 -17.64 14.43
N LEU A 208 32.57 -18.31 13.66
CA LEU A 208 32.82 -19.65 13.16
C LEU A 208 33.56 -19.62 11.82
N GLN A 209 34.61 -20.45 11.72
CA GLN A 209 35.35 -20.70 10.49
C GLN A 209 35.26 -22.20 10.12
N PRO A 210 34.04 -22.72 9.87
CA PRO A 210 33.90 -24.11 9.51
C PRO A 210 34.72 -24.43 8.25
N PRO A 211 35.35 -25.61 8.19
CA PRO A 211 36.15 -25.99 7.04
C PRO A 211 35.28 -26.09 5.79
N ASN A 212 35.81 -25.67 4.64
CA ASN A 212 35.10 -25.71 3.36
C ASN A 212 35.54 -26.88 2.47
N THR A 213 36.50 -27.69 2.92
CA THR A 213 37.04 -28.83 2.17
C THR A 213 37.18 -30.05 3.07
N GLY A 214 37.45 -31.21 2.47
CA GLY A 214 37.60 -32.48 3.19
C GLY A 214 36.28 -32.99 3.79
N VAL A 215 36.39 -33.97 4.68
CA VAL A 215 35.23 -34.68 5.25
C VAL A 215 34.35 -33.75 6.08
N LEU A 216 34.97 -32.91 6.92
CA LEU A 216 34.24 -31.93 7.74
C LEU A 216 33.55 -30.87 6.89
N GLY A 217 34.21 -30.35 5.84
CA GLY A 217 33.58 -29.37 4.97
C GLY A 217 32.45 -29.92 4.11
N ALA A 218 32.54 -31.19 3.71
CA ALA A 218 31.41 -31.89 3.11
C ALA A 218 30.24 -32.03 4.10
N GLY A 219 30.52 -32.25 5.39
CA GLY A 219 29.51 -32.27 6.45
C GLY A 219 28.84 -30.91 6.68
N VAL A 220 29.62 -29.83 6.71
CA VAL A 220 29.11 -28.44 6.79
C VAL A 220 28.18 -28.14 5.63
N SER A 221 28.57 -28.53 4.41
CA SER A 221 27.75 -28.33 3.21
C SER A 221 26.41 -29.08 3.32
N ARG A 222 26.41 -30.33 3.84
CA ARG A 222 25.19 -31.10 4.07
C ARG A 222 24.30 -30.51 5.16
N LEU A 223 24.88 -30.04 6.27
CA LEU A 223 24.15 -29.36 7.35
C LEU A 223 23.48 -28.08 6.84
N ARG A 224 24.23 -27.21 6.15
CA ARG A 224 23.70 -25.98 5.54
C ARG A 224 22.58 -26.29 4.54
N ALA A 225 22.77 -27.27 3.66
CA ALA A 225 21.74 -27.67 2.68
C ALA A 225 20.45 -28.14 3.36
N CYS A 226 20.54 -29.03 4.36
CA CYS A 226 19.35 -29.50 5.07
C CYS A 226 18.67 -28.37 5.84
N ALA A 227 19.43 -27.51 6.52
CA ALA A 227 18.87 -26.37 7.24
C ALA A 227 18.21 -25.35 6.29
N GLY A 228 18.84 -25.07 5.15
CA GLY A 228 18.32 -24.14 4.15
C GLY A 228 17.00 -24.62 3.54
N ASP A 229 16.93 -25.91 3.21
CA ASP A 229 15.71 -26.56 2.76
C ASP A 229 14.60 -26.43 3.83
N VAL A 230 14.88 -26.75 5.09
CA VAL A 230 13.88 -26.63 6.18
C VAL A 230 13.39 -25.19 6.35
N LEU A 231 14.31 -24.22 6.42
CA LEU A 231 13.96 -22.80 6.60
C LEU A 231 13.07 -22.28 5.47
N GLY A 232 13.41 -22.58 4.21
CA GLY A 232 12.65 -22.14 3.04
C GLY A 232 11.32 -22.88 2.88
N TRP A 233 11.29 -24.19 3.08
CA TRP A 233 10.12 -25.02 2.79
C TRP A 233 9.06 -24.96 3.89
N VAL A 234 9.45 -24.73 5.15
CA VAL A 234 8.50 -24.41 6.22
C VAL A 234 7.73 -23.14 5.85
N ASN A 235 8.43 -22.09 5.40
CA ASN A 235 7.75 -20.90 4.89
C ASN A 235 6.78 -21.24 3.75
N ASP A 236 7.21 -22.01 2.74
CA ASP A 236 6.35 -22.36 1.60
C ASP A 236 5.09 -23.15 2.02
N LEU A 237 5.20 -23.99 3.03
CA LEU A 237 4.07 -24.76 3.55
C LEU A 237 3.05 -23.87 4.24
N TYR A 238 3.51 -22.99 5.14
CA TYR A 238 2.65 -22.10 5.91
C TYR A 238 2.15 -20.89 5.08
N SER A 239 2.89 -20.47 4.04
CA SER A 239 2.47 -19.40 3.13
C SER A 239 1.58 -19.87 1.98
N LEU A 240 1.33 -21.18 1.83
CA LEU A 240 0.62 -21.74 0.68
C LEU A 240 -0.75 -21.08 0.43
N GLU A 241 -1.52 -20.82 1.48
CA GLU A 241 -2.83 -20.17 1.34
C GLU A 241 -2.71 -18.78 0.69
N LYS A 242 -1.77 -17.97 1.18
CA LYS A 242 -1.44 -16.64 0.62
C LYS A 242 -1.00 -16.77 -0.84
N ASP A 243 -0.08 -17.68 -1.11
CA ASP A 243 0.54 -17.85 -2.43
C ASP A 243 -0.45 -18.36 -3.49
N LEU A 244 -1.45 -19.16 -3.07
CA LEU A 244 -2.56 -19.56 -3.95
C LEU A 244 -3.46 -18.39 -4.35
N LEU A 245 -3.73 -17.48 -3.42
CA LEU A 245 -4.58 -16.31 -3.67
C LEU A 245 -3.90 -15.25 -4.53
N LEU A 246 -2.61 -15.03 -4.28
CA LEU A 246 -1.79 -14.10 -5.05
C LEU A 246 -1.38 -14.66 -6.43
N GLY A 247 -1.54 -15.96 -6.64
CA GLY A 247 -1.07 -16.63 -7.86
C GLY A 247 0.45 -16.82 -7.90
N GLU A 248 1.14 -16.72 -6.76
CA GLU A 248 2.60 -16.84 -6.65
C GLU A 248 3.09 -18.23 -7.04
N ASN A 249 3.88 -18.34 -8.09
CA ASN A 249 4.26 -19.64 -8.65
C ASN A 249 5.50 -20.26 -7.99
N ALA A 250 6.24 -19.49 -7.20
CA ALA A 250 7.45 -19.91 -6.51
C ALA A 250 7.18 -20.55 -5.14
N ASN A 251 6.37 -21.61 -5.08
CA ASN A 251 6.05 -22.33 -3.84
C ASN A 251 6.25 -23.85 -4.02
N LEU A 252 6.95 -24.51 -3.09
CA LEU A 252 7.27 -25.94 -3.18
C LEU A 252 6.02 -26.82 -3.31
N VAL A 253 4.96 -26.54 -2.55
CA VAL A 253 3.73 -27.32 -2.59
C VAL A 253 3.02 -27.18 -3.94
N LYS A 254 3.05 -25.98 -4.55
CA LYS A 254 2.52 -25.77 -5.92
C LYS A 254 3.35 -26.52 -6.97
N VAL A 255 4.67 -26.60 -6.81
CA VAL A 255 5.55 -27.39 -7.69
C VAL A 255 5.24 -28.88 -7.54
N ALA A 256 5.14 -29.38 -6.31
CA ALA A 256 4.80 -30.76 -5.98
C ALA A 256 3.42 -31.16 -6.53
N HIS A 257 2.39 -30.34 -6.29
CA HIS A 257 1.03 -30.54 -6.80
C HIS A 257 1.01 -30.75 -8.32
N ARG A 258 1.69 -29.87 -9.07
CA ARG A 258 1.78 -29.93 -10.53
C ARG A 258 2.56 -31.15 -11.00
N GLN A 259 3.74 -31.40 -10.45
CA GLN A 259 4.63 -32.45 -10.92
C GLN A 259 4.16 -33.86 -10.55
N TRP A 260 3.57 -34.04 -9.36
CA TRP A 260 2.99 -35.31 -8.95
C TRP A 260 1.60 -35.56 -9.53
N GLY A 261 0.93 -34.54 -10.08
CA GLY A 261 -0.44 -34.65 -10.58
C GLY A 261 -1.43 -35.10 -9.50
N CYS A 262 -1.23 -34.62 -8.27
CA CYS A 262 -1.96 -35.07 -7.08
C CYS A 262 -2.93 -34.00 -6.56
N SER A 263 -3.73 -34.30 -5.53
CA SER A 263 -4.55 -33.28 -4.85
C SER A 263 -3.70 -32.31 -4.02
N TRP A 264 -4.26 -31.15 -3.64
CA TRP A 264 -3.59 -30.20 -2.74
C TRP A 264 -3.21 -30.82 -1.40
N GLN A 265 -4.10 -31.63 -0.81
CA GLN A 265 -3.80 -32.35 0.43
C GLN A 265 -2.59 -33.29 0.27
N GLN A 266 -2.57 -34.08 -0.80
CA GLN A 266 -1.45 -34.99 -1.08
C GLN A 266 -0.13 -34.24 -1.31
N ALA A 267 -0.18 -33.07 -1.94
CA ALA A 267 0.99 -32.22 -2.12
C ALA A 267 1.51 -31.67 -0.78
N VAL A 268 0.61 -31.17 0.08
CA VAL A 268 0.92 -30.71 1.43
C VAL A 268 1.55 -31.83 2.28
N ASP A 269 0.94 -33.01 2.27
CA ASP A 269 1.45 -34.18 3.00
C ASP A 269 2.83 -34.62 2.48
N GLY A 270 3.03 -34.65 1.17
CA GLY A 270 4.32 -35.01 0.59
C GLY A 270 5.41 -33.98 0.88
N VAL A 271 5.09 -32.69 0.89
CA VAL A 271 6.05 -31.64 1.28
C VAL A 271 6.36 -31.69 2.77
N ARG A 272 5.37 -31.97 3.63
CA ARG A 272 5.62 -32.28 5.06
C ARG A 272 6.64 -33.40 5.21
N ASP A 273 6.46 -34.50 4.47
CA ASP A 273 7.38 -35.65 4.54
C ASP A 273 8.79 -35.27 4.05
N MET A 274 8.90 -34.47 2.97
CA MET A 274 10.19 -33.92 2.52
C MET A 274 10.88 -33.08 3.60
N ILE A 275 10.15 -32.25 4.34
CA ILE A 275 10.69 -31.45 5.45
C ILE A 275 11.17 -32.39 6.58
N CYS A 276 10.36 -33.37 6.98
CA CYS A 276 10.73 -34.34 8.02
C CYS A 276 11.97 -35.16 7.63
N ASP A 277 12.11 -35.54 6.36
CA ASP A 277 13.28 -36.24 5.83
C ASP A 277 14.54 -35.35 5.91
N ARG A 278 14.41 -34.05 5.62
CA ARG A 278 15.52 -33.09 5.76
C ARG A 278 15.94 -32.87 7.19
N VAL A 279 14.98 -32.76 8.12
CA VAL A 279 15.28 -32.69 9.56
C VAL A 279 16.00 -33.96 10.02
N SER A 280 15.53 -35.14 9.61
CA SER A 280 16.16 -36.42 9.95
C SER A 280 17.57 -36.55 9.37
N ALA A 281 17.79 -36.08 8.13
CA ALA A 281 19.11 -36.06 7.50
C ALA A 281 20.06 -35.10 8.23
N PHE A 282 19.57 -33.92 8.64
CA PHE A 282 20.33 -32.97 9.43
C PHE A 282 20.77 -33.57 10.77
N GLU A 283 19.85 -34.21 11.50
CA GLU A 283 20.17 -34.83 12.79
C GLU A 283 21.16 -35.99 12.66
N LYS A 284 21.01 -36.79 11.60
CA LYS A 284 21.96 -37.86 11.28
C LYS A 284 23.36 -37.29 11.07
N GLU A 285 23.50 -36.25 10.25
CA GLU A 285 24.79 -35.59 10.02
C GLU A 285 25.36 -35.02 11.33
N ARG A 286 24.52 -34.32 12.11
CA ARG A 286 24.88 -33.75 13.42
C ARG A 286 25.41 -34.82 14.39
N SER A 287 24.76 -35.99 14.43
CA SER A 287 25.15 -37.11 15.31
C SER A 287 26.46 -37.79 14.92
N GLN A 288 26.88 -37.63 13.66
CA GLN A 288 28.07 -38.28 13.08
C GLN A 288 29.32 -37.39 13.12
N LEU A 289 29.22 -36.17 13.66
CA LEU A 289 30.34 -35.24 13.74
C LEU A 289 31.48 -35.78 14.63
N PRO A 290 32.73 -35.84 14.13
CA PRO A 290 33.87 -36.43 14.86
C PRO A 290 34.31 -35.59 16.07
N GLY A 291 35.22 -36.12 16.91
CA GLY A 291 35.59 -35.72 18.29
C GLY A 291 35.75 -34.23 18.66
N THR A 292 35.95 -33.92 19.95
CA THR A 292 35.58 -32.63 20.61
C THR A 292 36.50 -31.41 20.43
N GLY A 293 37.51 -31.42 19.55
CA GLY A 293 38.50 -30.34 19.44
C GLY A 293 38.73 -29.82 18.01
N GLY A 294 39.27 -28.60 17.89
CA GLY A 294 39.61 -27.97 16.61
C GLY A 294 38.39 -27.70 15.72
N GLU A 295 38.55 -27.84 14.40
CA GLU A 295 37.50 -27.62 13.39
C GLU A 295 36.20 -28.40 13.67
N ALA A 296 36.31 -29.58 14.28
CA ALA A 296 35.14 -30.40 14.62
C ALA A 296 34.29 -29.79 15.75
N ALA A 297 34.87 -28.98 16.65
CA ALA A 297 34.11 -28.21 17.64
C ALA A 297 33.35 -27.06 16.98
N GLU A 298 33.95 -26.39 16.00
CA GLU A 298 33.29 -25.32 15.22
C GLU A 298 32.08 -25.86 14.44
N VAL A 299 32.23 -27.01 13.78
CA VAL A 299 31.14 -27.65 13.02
C VAL A 299 29.98 -28.06 13.95
N ARG A 300 30.27 -28.55 15.16
CA ARG A 300 29.24 -28.85 16.17
C ARG A 300 28.49 -27.60 16.62
N ARG A 301 29.22 -26.52 16.91
CA ARG A 301 28.61 -25.24 17.31
C ARG A 301 27.73 -24.67 16.20
N LEU A 302 28.17 -24.75 14.95
CA LEU A 302 27.34 -24.39 13.79
C LEU A 302 26.06 -25.25 13.75
N ALA A 303 26.19 -26.57 13.90
CA ALA A 303 25.05 -27.48 13.88
C ALA A 303 24.04 -27.20 15.02
N GLU A 304 24.50 -26.80 16.20
CA GLU A 304 23.65 -26.39 17.31
C GLU A 304 22.88 -25.11 17.00
N VAL A 305 23.54 -24.09 16.45
CA VAL A 305 22.88 -22.83 16.07
C VAL A 305 21.86 -23.04 14.95
N LEU A 306 22.21 -23.83 13.92
CA LEU A 306 21.28 -24.16 12.84
C LEU A 306 20.08 -24.98 13.31
N ALA A 307 20.28 -25.93 14.24
CA ALA A 307 19.20 -26.70 14.84
C ALA A 307 18.19 -25.78 15.55
N ALA A 308 18.72 -24.82 16.30
CA ALA A 308 17.93 -23.89 17.07
C ALA A 308 17.15 -22.92 16.18
N ALA A 309 17.81 -22.37 15.15
CA ALA A 309 17.16 -21.53 14.14
C ALA A 309 15.99 -22.25 13.43
N MET A 310 16.15 -23.53 13.04
CA MET A 310 15.06 -24.30 12.42
C MET A 310 13.86 -24.47 13.36
N ALA A 311 14.10 -24.73 14.65
CA ALA A 311 13.04 -24.89 15.63
C ALA A 311 12.29 -23.57 15.90
N ASP A 312 13.02 -22.47 16.07
CA ASP A 312 12.42 -21.16 16.35
C ASP A 312 11.64 -20.61 15.15
N VAL A 313 12.13 -20.84 13.93
CA VAL A 313 11.42 -20.45 12.70
C VAL A 313 10.12 -21.23 12.55
N LEU A 314 10.10 -22.53 12.87
CA LEU A 314 8.85 -23.30 12.89
C LEU A 314 7.86 -22.72 13.92
N ALA A 315 8.32 -22.46 15.14
CA ALA A 315 7.49 -21.88 16.20
C ALA A 315 6.92 -20.51 15.79
N TRP A 316 7.72 -19.66 15.14
CA TRP A 316 7.26 -18.39 14.61
C TRP A 316 6.15 -18.58 13.55
N HIS A 317 6.34 -19.46 12.56
CA HIS A 317 5.31 -19.70 11.54
C HIS A 317 3.99 -20.21 12.15
N GLN A 318 4.06 -21.06 13.18
CA GLN A 318 2.87 -21.59 13.87
C GLN A 318 2.10 -20.53 14.69
N THR A 319 2.77 -19.45 15.09
CA THR A 319 2.18 -18.39 15.93
C THR A 319 1.89 -17.11 15.17
N SER A 320 2.50 -16.92 13.99
CA SER A 320 2.39 -15.72 13.19
C SER A 320 1.04 -15.63 12.48
N SER A 321 0.30 -14.57 12.78
CA SER A 321 -1.02 -14.31 12.21
C SER A 321 -0.96 -13.91 10.72
N ARG A 322 0.24 -13.55 10.21
CA ARG A 322 0.52 -13.30 8.78
C ARG A 322 0.07 -14.45 7.87
N TYR A 323 0.07 -15.66 8.41
CA TYR A 323 -0.32 -16.90 7.73
C TYR A 323 -1.57 -17.55 8.33
N HIS A 324 -2.02 -17.11 9.52
CA HIS A 324 -3.08 -17.74 10.29
C HIS A 324 -4.00 -16.70 10.92
N TRP A 325 -5.15 -16.41 10.29
CA TRP A 325 -6.11 -15.49 10.91
C TRP A 325 -6.80 -16.14 12.13
N HIS A 326 -6.60 -15.56 13.31
CA HIS A 326 -7.17 -16.04 14.57
C HIS A 326 -8.71 -15.98 14.54
N GLY A 327 -9.32 -17.14 14.81
CA GLY A 327 -10.77 -17.34 14.86
C GLY A 327 -11.23 -18.76 14.46
N ARG A 328 -10.32 -19.58 13.94
CA ARG A 328 -10.54 -21.00 13.61
C ARG A 328 -9.39 -21.86 14.13
N PRO A 329 -9.64 -23.13 14.50
CA PRO A 329 -8.55 -24.09 14.70
C PRO A 329 -7.73 -24.17 13.41
N VAL A 330 -6.41 -24.04 13.52
CA VAL A 330 -5.39 -23.91 12.46
C VAL A 330 -5.32 -25.12 11.50
N ALA A 331 -6.26 -26.07 11.58
CA ALA A 331 -6.21 -27.30 10.79
C ALA A 331 -6.66 -27.11 9.33
N ALA A 332 -7.82 -26.49 9.04
CA ALA A 332 -8.43 -26.55 7.70
C ALA A 332 -8.41 -25.20 6.95
N VAL A 333 -7.67 -25.16 5.84
CA VAL A 333 -7.62 -24.04 4.89
C VAL A 333 -8.77 -24.14 3.88
N ASP A 334 -9.47 -23.03 3.66
CA ASP A 334 -10.48 -22.86 2.60
C ASP A 334 -10.22 -21.51 1.94
N THR A 335 -9.68 -21.52 0.71
CA THR A 335 -9.27 -20.30 0.00
C THR A 335 -10.43 -19.36 -0.33
N ARG A 336 -11.69 -19.70 -0.05
CA ARG A 336 -12.85 -18.78 -0.11
C ARG A 336 -13.04 -17.98 1.18
N ARG A 337 -12.51 -18.50 2.28
CA ARG A 337 -12.61 -17.95 3.63
C ARG A 337 -11.29 -17.34 4.11
N THR A 338 -10.35 -17.15 3.20
CA THR A 338 -9.18 -16.32 3.48
C THR A 338 -9.52 -14.85 3.31
N PRO A 339 -9.20 -13.97 4.25
CA PRO A 339 -9.27 -12.54 4.02
C PRO A 339 -8.28 -12.11 2.91
N LEU A 340 -8.69 -11.15 2.08
CA LEU A 340 -7.82 -10.54 1.06
C LEU A 340 -7.27 -9.23 1.61
N SER A 341 -5.98 -8.95 1.44
CA SER A 341 -5.43 -7.64 1.83
C SER A 341 -5.70 -6.59 0.76
N LEU A 342 -5.92 -5.35 1.21
CA LEU A 342 -6.03 -4.18 0.35
C LEU A 342 -4.67 -3.76 -0.25
N MET A 343 -3.56 -4.32 0.24
CA MET A 343 -2.21 -4.06 -0.26
C MET A 343 -1.82 -4.97 -1.43
N TRP A 344 -2.63 -5.96 -1.79
CA TRP A 344 -2.29 -6.90 -2.86
C TRP A 344 -2.49 -6.30 -4.26
N THR A 345 -1.63 -6.66 -5.22
CA THR A 345 -1.70 -6.16 -6.60
C THR A 345 -3.06 -6.40 -7.28
N GLN A 346 -3.75 -7.50 -6.95
CA GLN A 346 -5.09 -7.76 -7.48
C GLN A 346 -6.09 -6.65 -7.11
N PHE A 347 -5.96 -6.09 -5.90
CA PHE A 347 -6.76 -4.97 -5.46
C PHE A 347 -6.50 -3.71 -6.29
N GLU A 348 -5.22 -3.43 -6.61
CA GLU A 348 -4.86 -2.29 -7.46
C GLU A 348 -5.50 -2.42 -8.86
N ARG A 349 -5.53 -3.64 -9.41
CA ARG A 349 -6.14 -3.93 -10.72
C ARG A 349 -7.66 -3.79 -10.71
N ASP A 350 -8.36 -4.51 -9.84
CA ASP A 350 -9.81 -4.43 -9.69
C ASP A 350 -10.24 -4.71 -8.24
N PRO A 351 -10.61 -3.66 -7.48
CA PRO A 351 -10.95 -3.80 -6.08
C PRO A 351 -12.38 -4.32 -5.86
N PHE A 352 -13.28 -4.29 -6.85
CA PHE A 352 -14.70 -4.58 -6.64
C PHE A 352 -15.00 -6.06 -6.30
N PRO A 353 -14.36 -7.06 -6.94
CA PRO A 353 -14.46 -8.45 -6.52
C PRO A 353 -13.93 -8.68 -5.10
N VAL A 354 -12.85 -8.00 -4.73
CA VAL A 354 -12.29 -8.02 -3.37
C VAL A 354 -13.30 -7.49 -2.37
N TYR A 355 -13.88 -6.31 -2.64
CA TYR A 355 -14.90 -5.71 -1.80
C TYR A 355 -16.14 -6.61 -1.64
N ALA A 356 -16.63 -7.24 -2.73
CA ALA A 356 -17.77 -8.14 -2.66
C ALA A 356 -17.50 -9.34 -1.72
N ARG A 357 -16.29 -9.91 -1.81
CA ARG A 357 -15.85 -11.00 -0.92
C ARG A 357 -15.73 -10.55 0.54
N LEU A 358 -15.16 -9.36 0.77
CA LEU A 358 -15.08 -8.76 2.11
C LEU A 358 -16.49 -8.57 2.69
N ARG A 359 -17.44 -8.00 1.95
CA ARG A 359 -18.82 -7.85 2.45
C ARG A 359 -19.47 -9.19 2.80
N ALA A 360 -19.30 -10.20 1.95
CA ALA A 360 -19.93 -11.50 2.12
C ALA A 360 -19.35 -12.31 3.30
N HIS A 361 -18.02 -12.29 3.49
CA HIS A 361 -17.33 -13.22 4.38
C HIS A 361 -16.52 -12.55 5.49
N PHE A 362 -16.05 -11.32 5.29
CA PHE A 362 -15.16 -10.56 6.18
C PHE A 362 -15.63 -9.10 6.37
N PRO A 363 -16.88 -8.89 6.84
CA PRO A 363 -17.44 -7.53 6.93
C PRO A 363 -16.67 -6.62 7.88
N LEU A 364 -16.04 -7.23 8.90
CA LEU A 364 -15.03 -6.66 9.77
C LEU A 364 -13.88 -7.66 9.84
N MET A 365 -12.67 -7.21 9.52
CA MET A 365 -11.45 -8.00 9.68
C MET A 365 -10.28 -7.11 9.99
N ARG A 366 -9.22 -7.68 10.53
CA ARG A 366 -7.92 -7.03 10.57
C ARG A 366 -7.23 -7.29 9.22
N ASP A 367 -6.53 -6.31 8.67
CA ASP A 367 -5.67 -6.42 7.48
C ASP A 367 -4.25 -6.08 7.92
N GLU A 368 -3.42 -7.10 8.14
CA GLU A 368 -2.08 -6.97 8.73
C GLU A 368 -1.09 -6.24 7.84
N PRO A 369 -0.99 -6.55 6.52
CA PRO A 369 -0.17 -5.75 5.61
C PRO A 369 -0.52 -4.26 5.66
N LEU A 370 -1.81 -3.92 5.67
CA LEU A 370 -2.27 -2.53 5.81
C LEU A 370 -2.12 -2.00 7.24
N ASP A 371 -1.95 -2.85 8.25
CA ASP A 371 -1.95 -2.44 9.65
C ASP A 371 -3.25 -1.72 10.11
N ALA A 372 -4.40 -2.03 9.50
CA ALA A 372 -5.71 -1.48 9.89
C ALA A 372 -6.79 -2.56 10.09
N TRP A 373 -7.87 -2.20 10.79
CA TRP A 373 -9.15 -2.92 10.74
C TRP A 373 -9.95 -2.45 9.53
N VAL A 374 -10.41 -3.37 8.69
CA VAL A 374 -11.18 -3.08 7.48
C VAL A 374 -12.66 -3.31 7.78
N VAL A 375 -13.48 -2.31 7.47
CA VAL A 375 -14.96 -2.41 7.52
C VAL A 375 -15.53 -2.21 6.12
N SER A 376 -16.28 -3.19 5.63
CA SER A 376 -16.64 -3.29 4.20
C SER A 376 -18.13 -3.16 3.90
N ARG A 377 -19.03 -3.43 4.86
CA ARG A 377 -20.48 -3.32 4.68
C ARG A 377 -20.99 -1.91 4.91
N TYR A 378 -22.06 -1.54 4.20
CA TYR A 378 -22.64 -0.19 4.25
C TYR A 378 -23.01 0.23 5.67
N ARG A 379 -23.73 -0.64 6.40
CA ARG A 379 -24.19 -0.35 7.77
C ARG A 379 -23.02 -0.12 8.75
N ASP A 380 -21.95 -0.89 8.61
CA ASP A 380 -20.77 -0.85 9.48
C ASP A 380 -19.93 0.40 9.16
N VAL A 381 -19.68 0.67 7.88
CA VAL A 381 -19.00 1.90 7.41
C VAL A 381 -19.76 3.14 7.86
N ARG A 382 -21.08 3.20 7.63
CA ARG A 382 -21.89 4.37 8.02
C ARG A 382 -21.92 4.55 9.54
N ALA A 383 -22.00 3.48 10.31
CA ALA A 383 -21.92 3.54 11.77
C ALA A 383 -20.57 4.11 12.22
N ALA A 384 -19.46 3.60 11.68
CA ALA A 384 -18.12 4.08 12.00
C ALA A 384 -17.93 5.57 11.66
N LEU A 385 -18.47 6.05 10.52
CA LEU A 385 -18.36 7.46 10.14
C LEU A 385 -19.23 8.41 10.99
N CYS A 386 -20.30 7.89 11.60
CA CYS A 386 -21.26 8.70 12.37
C CYS A 386 -21.00 8.67 13.89
N ASP A 387 -20.32 7.64 14.40
CA ASP A 387 -20.09 7.46 15.82
C ASP A 387 -18.85 8.24 16.29
N PRO A 388 -18.97 9.15 17.28
CA PRO A 388 -17.87 10.00 17.72
C PRO A 388 -16.71 9.26 18.39
N ARG A 389 -16.86 7.97 18.72
CA ARG A 389 -15.77 7.14 19.26
C ARG A 389 -14.77 6.73 18.18
N PHE A 390 -15.16 6.79 16.90
CA PHE A 390 -14.25 6.73 15.76
C PHE A 390 -13.78 8.16 15.46
N THR A 391 -12.66 8.53 16.07
CA THR A 391 -12.05 9.84 15.94
C THR A 391 -11.28 9.96 14.64
N SER A 392 -10.89 11.20 14.33
CA SER A 392 -9.99 11.55 13.23
C SER A 392 -8.53 11.66 13.70
N ASP A 393 -8.17 11.10 14.85
CA ASP A 393 -6.83 11.28 15.47
C ASP A 393 -5.69 10.68 14.63
N ASN A 394 -6.02 9.75 13.72
CA ASN A 394 -5.07 9.21 12.74
C ASN A 394 -4.44 10.30 11.86
N TYR A 395 -5.12 11.41 11.64
CA TYR A 395 -4.58 12.49 10.80
C TYR A 395 -3.42 13.27 11.46
N SER A 396 -3.24 13.12 12.77
CA SER A 396 -2.08 13.67 13.48
C SER A 396 -0.75 13.12 12.93
N TRP A 397 -0.73 11.86 12.50
CA TRP A 397 0.43 11.24 11.85
C TRP A 397 0.32 11.18 10.32
N GLN A 398 -0.89 11.11 9.73
CA GLN A 398 -1.07 11.05 8.26
C GLN A 398 -0.88 12.40 7.56
N SER A 399 -1.26 13.50 8.19
CA SER A 399 -1.18 14.84 7.57
C SER A 399 -0.47 15.86 8.46
N GLY A 400 -0.53 15.68 9.78
CA GLY A 400 0.06 16.59 10.77
C GLY A 400 1.52 16.99 10.49
N PRO A 401 2.44 16.05 10.15
CA PRO A 401 3.82 16.42 9.85
C PRO A 401 3.96 17.36 8.65
N MET A 402 3.06 17.26 7.67
CA MET A 402 3.09 18.02 6.43
C MET A 402 2.41 19.38 6.55
N VAL A 403 1.19 19.42 7.11
CA VAL A 403 0.32 20.60 7.09
C VAL A 403 -0.09 21.11 8.47
N GLY A 404 0.37 20.45 9.54
CA GLY A 404 -0.07 20.73 10.90
C GLY A 404 -1.49 20.25 11.18
N ARG A 405 -2.04 20.69 12.31
CA ARG A 405 -3.38 20.34 12.76
C ARG A 405 -4.43 21.10 11.95
N ILE A 406 -5.20 20.38 11.16
CA ILE A 406 -6.19 20.92 10.21
C ILE A 406 -7.57 20.32 10.48
N LEU A 407 -8.62 20.86 9.83
CA LEU A 407 -10.02 20.44 10.02
C LEU A 407 -10.23 18.92 9.93
N LEU A 408 -9.43 18.24 9.10
CA LEU A 408 -9.52 16.81 8.89
C LEU A 408 -9.19 15.98 10.15
N GLU A 409 -8.26 16.46 11.01
CA GLU A 409 -7.86 15.82 12.28
C GLU A 409 -8.80 16.16 13.44
N MET A 410 -9.42 17.34 13.40
CA MET A 410 -10.17 17.89 14.53
C MET A 410 -11.44 17.10 14.84
N ASN A 411 -11.82 17.06 16.12
CA ASN A 411 -13.05 16.42 16.59
C ASN A 411 -13.95 17.42 17.34
N GLY A 412 -15.21 17.05 17.59
CA GLY A 412 -16.08 17.78 18.53
C GLY A 412 -16.32 19.27 18.24
N SER A 413 -16.16 20.10 19.27
CA SER A 413 -16.37 21.56 19.20
C SER A 413 -15.31 22.26 18.36
N GLU A 414 -14.05 21.83 18.46
CA GLU A 414 -12.93 22.37 17.66
C GLU A 414 -13.22 22.24 16.16
N HIS A 415 -13.57 21.03 15.70
CA HIS A 415 -13.98 20.81 14.31
C HIS A 415 -15.16 21.69 13.91
N THR A 416 -16.16 21.82 14.79
CA THR A 416 -17.36 22.61 14.51
C THR A 416 -17.03 24.09 14.32
N ALA A 417 -16.17 24.65 15.16
CA ALA A 417 -15.76 26.04 15.10
C ALA A 417 -14.94 26.34 13.84
N HIS A 418 -13.92 25.53 13.52
CA HIS A 418 -13.14 25.68 12.30
C HIS A 418 -14.02 25.51 11.05
N ARG A 419 -14.91 24.52 11.01
CA ARG A 419 -15.82 24.30 9.88
C ARG A 419 -16.76 25.48 9.65
N ALA A 420 -17.17 26.18 10.71
CA ALA A 420 -18.05 27.34 10.61
C ALA A 420 -17.39 28.53 9.91
N VAL A 421 -16.05 28.68 10.01
CA VAL A 421 -15.29 29.71 9.29
C VAL A 421 -15.33 29.48 7.77
N MET A 422 -15.16 28.23 7.33
CA MET A 422 -15.07 27.89 5.91
C MET A 422 -16.42 27.68 5.22
N SER A 423 -17.43 27.25 5.97
CA SER A 423 -18.78 26.92 5.49
C SER A 423 -19.45 27.96 4.56
N PRO A 424 -19.34 29.28 4.80
CA PRO A 424 -19.95 30.28 3.93
C PRO A 424 -19.39 30.34 2.51
N ALA A 425 -18.11 29.98 2.29
CA ALA A 425 -17.49 30.02 0.96
C ALA A 425 -18.10 29.02 -0.04
N PHE A 426 -18.78 28.00 0.48
CA PHE A 426 -19.40 26.92 -0.32
C PHE A 426 -20.93 27.01 -0.36
N ARG A 427 -21.53 28.14 0.04
CA ARG A 427 -22.99 28.32 0.13
C ARG A 427 -23.45 29.69 -0.36
N GLY A 428 -24.75 29.80 -0.61
CA GLY A 428 -25.41 31.08 -0.89
C GLY A 428 -24.76 31.87 -2.01
N ARG A 429 -24.48 33.16 -1.76
CA ARG A 429 -23.93 34.08 -2.75
C ARG A 429 -22.55 33.66 -3.27
N ALA A 430 -21.68 33.13 -2.42
CA ALA A 430 -20.34 32.69 -2.82
C ALA A 430 -20.43 31.54 -3.83
N LEU A 431 -21.26 30.53 -3.57
CA LEU A 431 -21.50 29.43 -4.50
C LEU A 431 -22.10 29.91 -5.84
N THR A 432 -22.99 30.90 -5.82
CA THR A 432 -23.53 31.51 -7.04
C THR A 432 -22.45 32.21 -7.87
N ALA A 433 -21.49 32.89 -7.24
CA ALA A 433 -20.37 33.50 -7.95
C ALA A 433 -19.44 32.43 -8.57
N LEU A 434 -19.14 31.37 -7.81
CA LEU A 434 -18.34 30.24 -8.30
C LEU A 434 -19.01 29.51 -9.46
N ARG A 435 -20.34 29.49 -9.53
CA ARG A 435 -21.08 28.96 -10.68
C ARG A 435 -20.69 29.65 -11.98
N GLY A 436 -20.62 30.99 -11.99
CA GLY A 436 -20.18 31.72 -13.18
C GLY A 436 -18.78 31.30 -13.62
N ALA A 437 -17.82 31.40 -12.69
CA ALA A 437 -16.42 31.05 -12.93
C ALA A 437 -16.23 29.60 -13.42
N ALA A 438 -16.96 28.64 -12.83
CA ALA A 438 -16.87 27.23 -13.22
C ALA A 438 -17.39 26.98 -14.64
N PHE A 439 -18.51 27.60 -15.02
CA PHE A 439 -19.06 27.46 -16.37
C PHE A 439 -18.21 28.19 -17.42
N ASP A 440 -17.66 29.37 -17.10
CA ASP A 440 -16.75 30.09 -18.00
C ASP A 440 -15.46 29.29 -18.24
N ALA A 441 -14.86 28.73 -17.18
CA ALA A 441 -13.70 27.85 -17.30
C ALA A 441 -14.04 26.59 -18.10
N ALA A 442 -15.21 25.99 -17.87
CA ALA A 442 -15.64 24.82 -18.62
C ALA A 442 -15.85 25.12 -20.13
N GLU A 443 -16.37 26.28 -20.49
CA GLU A 443 -16.48 26.72 -21.90
C GLU A 443 -15.11 26.85 -22.56
N GLU A 444 -14.14 27.50 -21.90
CA GLU A 444 -12.78 27.63 -22.41
C GLU A 444 -12.09 26.26 -22.58
N LEU A 445 -12.18 25.40 -21.56
CA LEU A 445 -11.56 24.07 -21.56
C LEU A 445 -12.20 23.16 -22.61
N ALA A 446 -13.53 23.13 -22.69
CA ALA A 446 -14.26 22.32 -23.67
C ALA A 446 -13.97 22.78 -25.11
N GLY A 447 -13.91 24.10 -25.35
CA GLY A 447 -13.55 24.66 -26.65
C GLY A 447 -12.13 24.27 -27.09
N ARG A 448 -11.15 24.29 -26.16
CA ARG A 448 -9.79 23.83 -26.44
C ARG A 448 -9.73 22.33 -26.74
N ALA A 449 -10.42 21.52 -25.95
CA ALA A 449 -10.51 20.07 -26.17
C ALA A 449 -11.15 19.74 -27.54
N ALA A 450 -12.17 20.48 -27.96
CA ALA A 450 -12.76 20.36 -29.30
C ALA A 450 -11.77 20.75 -30.41
N GLU A 451 -10.98 21.80 -30.22
CA GLU A 451 -9.93 22.16 -31.19
C GLU A 451 -8.87 21.07 -31.30
N GLU A 452 -8.44 20.48 -30.18
CA GLU A 452 -7.49 19.36 -30.16
C GLU A 452 -8.03 18.15 -30.94
N VAL A 453 -9.28 17.77 -30.70
CA VAL A 453 -9.92 16.68 -31.46
C VAL A 453 -9.99 17.01 -32.96
N ARG A 454 -10.28 18.26 -33.34
CA ARG A 454 -10.31 18.67 -34.76
C ARG A 454 -8.95 18.59 -35.43
N LEU A 455 -7.88 18.98 -34.72
CA LEU A 455 -6.52 19.05 -35.25
C LEU A 455 -5.79 17.70 -35.20
N GLN A 456 -6.04 16.91 -34.15
CA GLN A 456 -5.25 15.71 -33.81
C GLN A 456 -6.08 14.42 -33.83
N GLY A 457 -7.39 14.52 -33.99
CA GLY A 457 -8.33 13.38 -33.98
C GLY A 457 -8.73 12.90 -32.58
N SER A 458 -8.03 13.34 -31.53
CA SER A 458 -8.31 12.96 -30.13
C SER A 458 -7.80 14.01 -29.14
N THR A 459 -8.28 13.96 -27.90
CA THR A 459 -7.81 14.74 -26.73
C THR A 459 -7.75 13.84 -25.50
N ASP A 460 -6.94 14.19 -24.50
CA ASP A 460 -6.95 13.57 -23.18
C ASP A 460 -7.73 14.46 -22.19
N LEU A 461 -8.99 14.09 -21.91
CA LEU A 461 -9.86 14.90 -21.06
C LEU A 461 -9.42 14.96 -19.59
N VAL A 462 -8.54 14.07 -19.13
CA VAL A 462 -7.97 14.21 -17.78
C VAL A 462 -7.16 15.51 -17.71
N THR A 463 -6.21 15.69 -18.63
CA THR A 463 -5.32 16.85 -18.63
C THR A 463 -5.96 18.10 -19.23
N SER A 464 -6.82 17.96 -20.23
CA SER A 464 -7.43 19.10 -20.94
C SER A 464 -8.69 19.67 -20.26
N PHE A 465 -9.33 18.91 -19.36
CA PHE A 465 -10.57 19.35 -18.68
C PHE A 465 -10.58 19.03 -17.18
N CYS A 466 -10.43 17.75 -16.81
CA CYS A 466 -10.70 17.29 -15.45
C CYS A 466 -9.72 17.87 -14.42
N GLN A 467 -8.43 17.96 -14.73
CA GLN A 467 -7.41 18.51 -13.83
C GLN A 467 -7.47 20.04 -13.73
N GLU A 468 -7.83 20.72 -14.81
CA GLU A 468 -7.78 22.18 -14.90
C GLU A 468 -9.01 22.85 -14.30
N LEU A 469 -10.21 22.29 -14.49
CA LEU A 469 -11.44 22.92 -14.04
C LEU A 469 -11.50 23.06 -12.50
N PRO A 470 -11.30 22.01 -11.68
CA PRO A 470 -11.45 22.12 -10.24
C PRO A 470 -10.39 23.01 -9.60
N ILE A 471 -9.13 22.95 -10.06
CA ILE A 471 -8.07 23.79 -9.49
C ILE A 471 -8.30 25.28 -9.77
N ARG A 472 -8.79 25.65 -10.96
CA ARG A 472 -9.17 27.05 -11.28
C ARG A 472 -10.32 27.55 -10.41
N VAL A 473 -11.28 26.68 -10.10
CA VAL A 473 -12.38 27.01 -9.19
C VAL A 473 -11.87 27.13 -7.75
N MET A 474 -10.97 26.27 -7.31
CA MET A 474 -10.42 26.31 -5.95
C MET A 474 -9.48 27.49 -5.71
N THR A 475 -8.68 27.91 -6.70
CA THR A 475 -7.91 29.16 -6.61
C THR A 475 -8.83 30.37 -6.47
N ALA A 476 -9.94 30.40 -7.22
CA ALA A 476 -10.97 31.44 -7.06
C ALA A 476 -11.64 31.43 -5.68
N VAL A 477 -11.96 30.26 -5.11
CA VAL A 477 -12.50 30.13 -3.73
C VAL A 477 -11.55 30.77 -2.71
N LEU A 478 -10.25 30.53 -2.85
CA LEU A 478 -9.23 31.05 -1.95
C LEU A 478 -8.83 32.50 -2.25
N GLY A 479 -9.28 33.09 -3.37
CA GLY A 479 -8.85 34.41 -3.80
C GLY A 479 -7.40 34.46 -4.32
N LEU A 480 -6.88 33.33 -4.78
CA LEU A 480 -5.56 33.20 -5.40
C LEU A 480 -5.64 33.47 -6.91
N PRO A 481 -4.54 33.88 -7.56
CA PRO A 481 -4.49 34.03 -9.02
C PRO A 481 -4.83 32.71 -9.73
N VAL A 482 -5.80 32.74 -10.64
CA VAL A 482 -6.25 31.54 -11.37
C VAL A 482 -5.14 30.99 -12.26
N ASP A 483 -4.31 31.86 -12.83
CA ASP A 483 -3.19 31.49 -13.70
C ASP A 483 -2.07 30.71 -12.99
N ASP A 484 -2.05 30.69 -11.65
CA ASP A 484 -1.10 29.91 -10.85
C ASP A 484 -1.49 28.43 -10.71
N ALA A 485 -2.67 28.02 -11.18
CA ALA A 485 -3.15 26.63 -11.10
C ALA A 485 -2.12 25.57 -11.56
N PRO A 486 -1.40 25.73 -12.70
CA PRO A 486 -0.38 24.77 -13.13
C PRO A 486 0.80 24.64 -12.17
N ARG A 487 1.12 25.72 -11.44
CA ARG A 487 2.19 25.76 -10.44
C ARG A 487 1.78 25.07 -9.13
N LEU A 488 0.50 25.18 -8.75
CA LEU A 488 -0.05 24.58 -7.54
C LEU A 488 -0.26 23.06 -7.65
N ARG A 489 -0.55 22.57 -8.86
CA ARG A 489 -0.91 21.17 -9.09
C ARG A 489 0.12 20.14 -8.59
N PRO A 490 1.41 20.25 -8.94
CA PRO A 490 2.41 19.31 -8.43
C PRO A 490 2.48 19.28 -6.90
N TRP A 491 2.24 20.41 -6.24
CA TRP A 491 2.34 20.50 -4.78
C TRP A 491 1.18 19.81 -4.07
N TYR A 492 -0.07 20.04 -4.49
CA TYR A 492 -1.19 19.36 -3.86
C TYR A 492 -1.23 17.86 -4.21
N ASN A 493 -0.79 17.45 -5.41
CA ASN A 493 -0.66 16.04 -5.78
C ASN A 493 0.36 15.32 -4.89
N ALA A 494 1.52 15.93 -4.64
CA ALA A 494 2.50 15.39 -3.71
C ALA A 494 1.94 15.29 -2.29
N GLY A 495 1.16 16.30 -1.86
CA GLY A 495 0.46 16.26 -0.57
C GLY A 495 -0.61 15.18 -0.47
N MET A 496 -1.37 14.92 -1.54
CA MET A 496 -2.34 13.82 -1.58
C MET A 496 -1.65 12.45 -1.53
N SER A 497 -0.54 12.28 -2.26
CA SER A 497 0.29 11.07 -2.16
C SER A 497 0.84 10.87 -0.75
N PHE A 498 1.28 11.93 -0.07
CA PHE A 498 1.71 11.87 1.33
C PHE A 498 0.61 11.35 2.25
N VAL A 499 -0.60 11.90 2.15
CA VAL A 499 -1.73 11.54 3.04
C VAL A 499 -2.28 10.14 2.72
N ALA A 500 -2.26 9.74 1.44
CA ALA A 500 -2.73 8.45 1.00
C ALA A 500 -1.75 7.31 1.31
N ASP A 501 -0.47 7.62 1.52
CA ASP A 501 0.56 6.63 1.83
C ASP A 501 0.47 6.15 3.28
N HIS A 502 -0.29 5.07 3.45
CA HIS A 502 -0.46 4.42 4.74
C HIS A 502 0.83 3.80 5.29
N ARG A 503 1.72 3.34 4.39
CA ARG A 503 2.98 2.68 4.73
C ARG A 503 4.07 3.68 5.11
N GLN A 504 3.86 4.96 4.81
CA GLN A 504 4.78 6.05 5.09
C GLN A 504 6.14 5.83 4.42
N ASP A 505 6.14 5.52 3.12
CA ASP A 505 7.37 5.39 2.35
C ASP A 505 8.20 6.70 2.48
N PRO A 506 9.44 6.64 2.98
CA PRO A 506 10.21 7.85 3.26
C PRO A 506 10.39 8.78 2.07
N ALA A 507 10.52 8.25 0.85
CA ALA A 507 10.66 9.07 -0.36
C ALA A 507 9.35 9.81 -0.68
N THR A 508 8.21 9.14 -0.57
CA THR A 508 6.89 9.76 -0.73
C THR A 508 6.64 10.82 0.34
N LEU A 509 6.99 10.54 1.60
CA LEU A 509 6.89 11.50 2.68
C LEU A 509 7.74 12.75 2.42
N GLN A 510 9.01 12.57 2.03
CA GLN A 510 9.91 13.68 1.76
C GLN A 510 9.39 14.58 0.62
N ARG A 511 8.91 13.98 -0.49
CA ARG A 511 8.30 14.75 -1.58
C ARG A 511 7.11 15.60 -1.11
N GLY A 512 6.27 15.06 -0.23
CA GLY A 512 5.15 15.81 0.35
C GLY A 512 5.59 16.95 1.27
N LEU A 513 6.64 16.75 2.08
CA LEU A 513 7.21 17.80 2.93
C LEU A 513 7.80 18.95 2.09
N ASP A 514 8.54 18.63 1.04
CA ASP A 514 9.14 19.63 0.13
C ASP A 514 8.06 20.39 -0.64
N ALA A 515 7.02 19.70 -1.11
CA ALA A 515 5.86 20.32 -1.72
C ALA A 515 5.11 21.25 -0.76
N SER A 516 4.90 20.84 0.49
CA SER A 516 4.26 21.67 1.52
C SER A 516 5.08 22.93 1.79
N LYS A 517 6.41 22.80 1.91
CA LYS A 517 7.31 23.95 2.08
C LYS A 517 7.20 24.94 0.92
N ALA A 518 7.19 24.44 -0.32
CA ALA A 518 7.04 25.27 -1.51
C ALA A 518 5.67 25.97 -1.58
N LEU A 519 4.59 25.25 -1.27
CA LEU A 519 3.25 25.81 -1.20
C LEU A 519 3.13 26.87 -0.09
N PHE A 520 3.71 26.64 1.08
CA PHE A 520 3.62 27.57 2.20
C PHE A 520 4.37 28.87 1.89
N ALA A 521 5.54 28.78 1.28
CA ALA A 521 6.28 29.95 0.79
C ALA A 521 5.51 30.72 -0.29
N TYR A 522 4.74 30.03 -1.14
CA TYR A 522 3.86 30.68 -2.10
C TYR A 522 2.69 31.42 -1.42
N LEU A 523 2.08 30.82 -0.39
CA LEU A 523 0.93 31.39 0.31
C LEU A 523 1.27 32.59 1.21
N GLU A 524 2.50 32.66 1.72
CA GLU A 524 2.96 33.72 2.63
C GLU A 524 2.63 35.16 2.14
N PRO A 525 3.04 35.61 0.94
CA PRO A 525 2.71 36.95 0.46
C PRO A 525 1.21 37.19 0.28
N HIS A 526 0.42 36.16 -0.01
CA HIS A 526 -1.04 36.28 -0.13
C HIS A 526 -1.70 36.42 1.25
N ILE A 527 -1.19 35.72 2.26
CA ILE A 527 -1.64 35.85 3.65
C ILE A 527 -1.33 37.24 4.18
N ASP A 528 -0.11 37.74 3.97
CA ASP A 528 0.30 39.09 4.39
C ASP A 528 -0.61 40.16 3.77
N ALA A 529 -0.86 40.04 2.45
CA ALA A 529 -1.75 40.95 1.75
C ALA A 529 -3.18 40.93 2.33
N ARG A 530 -3.74 39.76 2.66
CA ARG A 530 -5.09 39.64 3.25
C ARG A 530 -5.18 40.03 4.71
N ARG A 531 -4.09 39.95 5.47
CA ARG A 531 -4.04 40.51 6.83
C ARG A 531 -4.00 42.04 6.80
N ALA A 532 -3.31 42.63 5.83
CA ALA A 532 -3.25 44.09 5.65
C ALA A 532 -4.54 44.66 5.06
N GLU A 533 -5.08 44.02 4.03
CA GLU A 533 -6.29 44.45 3.31
C GLU A 533 -7.17 43.23 2.96
N PRO A 534 -8.10 42.87 3.86
CA PRO A 534 -9.02 41.75 3.65
C PRO A 534 -9.95 41.97 2.44
N GLY A 535 -10.13 40.93 1.63
CA GLY A 535 -11.10 40.87 0.53
C GLY A 535 -12.35 40.06 0.86
N ASP A 536 -13.16 39.76 -0.16
CA ASP A 536 -14.35 38.89 -0.07
C ASP A 536 -14.03 37.46 -0.56
N ASP A 537 -12.98 36.87 0.00
CA ASP A 537 -12.49 35.52 -0.33
C ASP A 537 -12.25 34.67 0.93
N LEU A 538 -12.12 33.34 0.76
CA LEU A 538 -11.95 32.44 1.89
C LEU A 538 -10.62 32.66 2.62
N LEU A 539 -9.55 33.06 1.92
CA LEU A 539 -8.27 33.36 2.57
C LEU A 539 -8.41 34.54 3.54
N SER A 540 -9.14 35.58 3.16
CA SER A 540 -9.47 36.72 4.02
C SER A 540 -10.27 36.29 5.24
N ALA A 541 -11.24 35.39 5.08
CA ALA A 541 -12.00 34.86 6.21
C ALA A 541 -11.13 34.04 7.17
N LEU A 542 -10.16 33.27 6.67
CA LEU A 542 -9.20 32.52 7.48
C LEU A 542 -8.24 33.45 8.24
N CYS A 543 -7.81 34.56 7.62
CA CYS A 543 -6.90 35.53 8.23
C CYS A 543 -7.55 36.42 9.30
N THR A 544 -8.87 36.66 9.21
CA THR A 544 -9.56 37.71 9.99
C THR A 544 -10.56 37.20 11.01
N ARG A 545 -11.06 35.97 10.90
CA ARG A 545 -12.03 35.44 11.87
C ARG A 545 -11.35 34.83 13.07
N GLU A 546 -11.92 35.11 14.24
CA GLU A 546 -11.49 34.49 15.48
C GLU A 546 -12.17 33.14 15.71
N ILE A 547 -11.39 32.20 16.22
CA ILE A 547 -11.85 30.91 16.76
C ILE A 547 -11.42 30.90 18.22
N ASP A 548 -12.36 30.70 19.14
CA ASP A 548 -12.11 30.69 20.59
C ASP A 548 -11.34 31.94 21.09
N GLY A 549 -11.62 33.11 20.52
CA GLY A 549 -11.04 34.41 20.90
C GLY A 549 -9.63 34.67 20.38
N ARG A 550 -9.15 33.88 19.40
CA ARG A 550 -7.87 34.14 18.71
C ARG A 550 -7.99 34.03 17.20
N LEU A 551 -7.14 34.77 16.50
CA LEU A 551 -6.92 34.55 15.07
C LEU A 551 -6.16 33.25 14.82
N LEU A 552 -6.36 32.69 13.63
CA LEU A 552 -5.49 31.64 13.11
C LEU A 552 -4.08 32.18 12.88
N THR A 553 -3.09 31.39 13.24
CA THR A 553 -1.68 31.64 12.90
C THR A 553 -1.45 31.41 11.41
N ASP A 554 -0.36 31.95 10.84
CA ASP A 554 -0.07 31.78 9.41
C ASP A 554 0.08 30.31 9.03
N ARG A 555 0.69 29.51 9.90
CA ARG A 555 0.81 28.06 9.70
C ARG A 555 -0.54 27.35 9.65
N GLU A 556 -1.50 27.74 10.49
CA GLU A 556 -2.86 27.19 10.46
C GLU A 556 -3.62 27.60 9.21
N VAL A 557 -3.45 28.85 8.75
CA VAL A 557 -4.03 29.33 7.49
C VAL A 557 -3.42 28.57 6.30
N GLN A 558 -2.09 28.46 6.23
CA GLN A 558 -1.36 27.71 5.20
C GLN A 558 -1.79 26.24 5.15
N GLY A 559 -1.84 25.55 6.29
CA GLY A 559 -2.30 24.17 6.38
C GLY A 559 -3.75 24.00 5.93
N THR A 560 -4.63 24.94 6.30
CA THR A 560 -6.04 24.93 5.87
C THR A 560 -6.17 25.17 4.36
N CYS A 561 -5.41 26.09 3.78
CA CYS A 561 -5.37 26.31 2.34
C CYS A 561 -4.86 25.09 1.58
N SER A 562 -3.81 24.43 2.09
CA SER A 562 -3.28 23.18 1.52
C SER A 562 -4.33 22.07 1.52
N LEU A 563 -5.04 21.87 2.64
CA LEU A 563 -6.16 20.94 2.72
C LEU A 563 -7.24 21.25 1.68
N LEU A 564 -7.65 22.52 1.56
CA LEU A 564 -8.74 22.91 0.66
C LEU A 564 -8.37 22.75 -0.81
N LEU A 565 -7.14 23.12 -1.20
CA LEU A 565 -6.63 22.90 -2.56
C LEU A 565 -6.61 21.41 -2.90
N ALA A 566 -6.00 20.60 -2.03
CA ALA A 566 -5.89 19.17 -2.25
C ALA A 566 -7.26 18.47 -2.26
N ALA A 567 -8.06 18.63 -1.19
CA ALA A 567 -9.36 17.98 -1.07
C ALA A 567 -10.38 18.46 -2.11
N GLY A 568 -10.31 19.72 -2.55
CA GLY A 568 -11.23 20.30 -3.52
C GLY A 568 -10.85 20.02 -4.97
N ALA A 569 -9.57 20.04 -5.32
CA ALA A 569 -9.12 19.84 -6.69
C ALA A 569 -8.96 18.35 -7.03
N ASP A 570 -8.13 17.61 -6.27
CA ASP A 570 -7.76 16.21 -6.56
C ASP A 570 -8.98 15.28 -6.58
N THR A 571 -9.89 15.39 -5.60
CA THR A 571 -11.06 14.49 -5.58
C THR A 571 -12.07 14.82 -6.68
N SER A 572 -12.21 16.10 -7.04
CA SER A 572 -13.13 16.55 -8.08
C SER A 572 -12.65 16.18 -9.48
N GLU A 573 -11.35 16.30 -9.77
CA GLU A 573 -10.81 15.90 -11.08
C GLU A 573 -11.00 14.40 -11.31
N LYS A 574 -10.80 13.58 -10.28
CA LYS A 574 -10.98 12.13 -10.33
C LYS A 574 -12.45 11.76 -10.51
N ALA A 575 -13.34 12.43 -9.80
CA ALA A 575 -14.77 12.21 -9.93
C ALA A 575 -15.26 12.56 -11.35
N LEU A 576 -14.81 13.69 -11.92
CA LEU A 576 -15.12 14.07 -13.30
C LEU A 576 -14.59 13.04 -14.30
N ALA A 577 -13.35 12.58 -14.15
CA ALA A 577 -12.77 11.57 -15.02
C ALA A 577 -13.57 10.25 -14.98
N LEU A 578 -13.90 9.76 -13.79
CA LEU A 578 -14.71 8.55 -13.61
C LEU A 578 -16.13 8.71 -14.20
N PHE A 579 -16.73 9.88 -14.05
CA PHE A 579 -18.05 10.16 -14.63
C PHE A 579 -18.02 10.19 -16.15
N LEU A 580 -17.01 10.82 -16.74
CA LEU A 580 -16.82 10.81 -18.20
C LEU A 580 -16.56 9.39 -18.71
N THR A 581 -15.78 8.58 -18.00
CA THR A 581 -15.63 7.14 -18.33
C THR A 581 -16.98 6.44 -18.34
N ASN A 582 -17.81 6.64 -17.32
CA ASN A 582 -19.15 6.05 -17.24
C ASN A 582 -20.05 6.51 -18.40
N LEU A 583 -19.99 7.78 -18.81
CA LEU A 583 -20.77 8.26 -19.95
C LEU A 583 -20.27 7.71 -21.30
N VAL A 584 -18.96 7.58 -21.49
CA VAL A 584 -18.39 6.99 -22.73
C VAL A 584 -18.73 5.51 -22.84
N GLU A 585 -18.76 4.78 -21.73
CA GLU A 585 -19.17 3.37 -21.67
C GLU A 585 -20.69 3.17 -21.84
N HIS A 586 -21.50 4.23 -21.70
CA HIS A 586 -22.96 4.18 -21.84
C HIS A 586 -23.47 5.27 -22.81
N PRO A 587 -23.31 5.09 -24.14
CA PRO A 587 -23.63 6.11 -25.14
C PRO A 587 -25.08 6.61 -25.14
N ASP A 588 -26.04 5.73 -24.82
CA ASP A 588 -27.46 6.10 -24.69
C ASP A 588 -27.67 7.08 -23.54
N THR A 589 -27.03 6.81 -22.39
CA THR A 589 -27.04 7.72 -21.24
C THR A 589 -26.37 9.03 -21.58
N GLN A 590 -25.21 9.00 -22.25
CA GLN A 590 -24.49 10.20 -22.69
C GLN A 590 -25.38 11.13 -23.53
N THR A 591 -26.11 10.56 -24.49
CA THR A 591 -27.03 11.32 -25.34
C THR A 591 -28.16 11.92 -24.51
N ALA A 592 -28.75 11.12 -23.61
CA ALA A 592 -29.89 11.57 -22.80
C ALA A 592 -29.51 12.67 -21.79
N VAL A 593 -28.33 12.61 -21.16
CA VAL A 593 -27.89 13.62 -20.18
C VAL A 593 -27.49 14.94 -20.84
N ALA A 594 -27.04 14.92 -22.10
CA ALA A 594 -26.73 16.13 -22.86
C ALA A 594 -27.97 17.02 -23.05
N ASP A 595 -29.14 16.39 -23.20
CA ASP A 595 -30.42 17.07 -23.43
C ASP A 595 -31.26 17.29 -22.16
N SER A 596 -30.84 16.78 -21.00
CA SER A 596 -31.62 16.82 -19.76
C SER A 596 -30.77 17.14 -18.52
N PRO A 597 -30.86 18.36 -17.96
CA PRO A 597 -30.12 18.75 -16.75
C PRO A 597 -30.44 17.89 -15.52
N ASP A 598 -31.70 17.49 -15.35
CA ASP A 598 -32.11 16.64 -14.22
C ASP A 598 -31.52 15.24 -14.34
N LEU A 599 -31.44 14.70 -15.57
CA LEU A 599 -30.82 13.40 -15.81
C LEU A 599 -29.29 13.47 -15.67
N LEU A 600 -28.66 14.57 -16.07
CA LEU A 600 -27.23 14.80 -15.84
C LEU A 600 -26.91 14.75 -14.34
N GLU A 601 -27.73 15.42 -13.52
CA GLU A 601 -27.53 15.41 -12.08
C GLU A 601 -27.75 14.01 -11.48
N ALA A 602 -28.75 13.27 -11.97
CA ALA A 602 -28.97 11.87 -11.60
C ALA A 602 -27.76 11.00 -11.94
N ALA A 603 -27.24 11.13 -13.16
CA ALA A 603 -26.09 10.39 -13.65
C ALA A 603 -24.82 10.72 -12.86
N TRP A 604 -24.65 11.99 -12.48
CA TRP A 604 -23.54 12.44 -11.65
C TRP A 604 -23.59 11.82 -10.24
N ALA A 605 -24.75 11.87 -9.58
CA ALA A 605 -24.93 11.23 -8.27
C ALA A 605 -24.73 9.71 -8.33
N GLU A 606 -25.24 9.05 -9.36
CA GLU A 606 -25.06 7.62 -9.57
C GLU A 606 -23.58 7.27 -9.83
N SER A 607 -22.85 8.11 -10.56
CA SER A 607 -21.41 7.93 -10.78
C SER A 607 -20.64 8.02 -9.46
N LEU A 608 -20.96 9.00 -8.61
CA LEU A 608 -20.34 9.14 -7.29
C LEU A 608 -20.65 7.94 -6.38
N ARG A 609 -21.87 7.39 -6.44
CA ARG A 609 -22.21 6.15 -5.74
C ARG A 609 -21.36 5.00 -6.26
N ARG A 610 -21.49 4.67 -7.55
CA ARG A 610 -20.89 3.47 -8.14
C ARG A 610 -19.37 3.50 -8.14
N ASP A 611 -18.78 4.65 -8.49
CA ASP A 611 -17.35 4.85 -8.70
C ASP A 611 -16.89 6.13 -7.98
N PRO A 612 -16.87 6.14 -6.63
CA PRO A 612 -16.43 7.31 -5.88
C PRO A 612 -14.93 7.54 -6.07
N PRO A 613 -14.46 8.80 -6.17
CA PRO A 613 -13.02 9.08 -6.26
C PRO A 613 -12.26 8.68 -4.99
N THR A 614 -12.93 8.63 -3.84
CA THR A 614 -12.38 8.20 -2.54
C THR A 614 -12.97 6.85 -2.16
N HIS A 615 -12.11 5.85 -2.08
CA HIS A 615 -12.48 4.48 -1.75
C HIS A 615 -12.43 4.21 -0.25
N VAL A 616 -11.50 4.85 0.46
CA VAL A 616 -11.23 4.57 1.88
C VAL A 616 -11.18 5.87 2.68
N ILE A 617 -11.88 5.91 3.81
CA ILE A 617 -11.65 6.89 4.87
C ILE A 617 -11.06 6.17 6.08
N VAL A 618 -10.00 6.74 6.65
CA VAL A 618 -9.37 6.19 7.86
C VAL A 618 -9.93 6.87 9.11
N ARG A 619 -10.14 6.07 10.16
CA ARG A 619 -10.52 6.51 11.51
C ARG A 619 -9.60 5.88 12.55
N GLN A 620 -9.63 6.39 13.76
CA GLN A 620 -9.02 5.77 14.92
C GLN A 620 -10.05 5.60 16.04
N THR A 621 -10.12 4.44 16.68
CA THR A 621 -11.04 4.24 17.80
C THR A 621 -10.44 4.76 19.11
N ALA A 622 -11.13 5.66 19.81
CA ALA A 622 -10.70 6.12 21.14
C ALA A 622 -10.91 5.08 22.26
N GLN A 623 -11.81 4.14 22.04
CA GLN A 623 -12.16 3.04 22.94
C GLN A 623 -12.68 1.85 22.12
N ALA A 624 -12.89 0.69 22.72
CA ALA A 624 -13.52 -0.42 22.00
C ALA A 624 -14.95 -0.03 21.55
N VAL A 625 -15.31 -0.38 20.31
CA VAL A 625 -16.62 -0.06 19.72
C VAL A 625 -17.23 -1.28 19.04
N ASP A 626 -18.48 -1.59 19.40
CA ASP A 626 -19.27 -2.62 18.75
C ASP A 626 -19.92 -2.09 17.47
N LEU A 627 -19.65 -2.77 16.36
CA LEU A 627 -20.32 -2.64 15.07
C LEU A 627 -21.24 -3.84 14.83
N PRO A 628 -22.22 -3.75 13.92
CA PRO A 628 -23.06 -4.89 13.53
C PRO A 628 -22.30 -6.17 13.13
N SER A 629 -21.06 -6.03 12.65
CA SER A 629 -20.19 -7.12 12.23
C SER A 629 -19.20 -7.62 13.27
N GLY A 630 -19.07 -6.95 14.42
CA GLY A 630 -18.16 -7.33 15.51
C GLY A 630 -17.58 -6.12 16.26
N THR A 631 -16.62 -6.37 17.15
CA THR A 631 -16.01 -5.32 17.99
C THR A 631 -14.67 -4.88 17.41
N VAL A 632 -14.48 -3.57 17.30
CA VAL A 632 -13.17 -2.96 16.99
C VAL A 632 -12.47 -2.61 18.32
N PRO A 633 -11.23 -3.05 18.58
CA PRO A 633 -10.49 -2.73 19.81
C PRO A 633 -10.13 -1.26 19.92
N ALA A 634 -9.93 -0.76 21.15
CA ALA A 634 -9.44 0.60 21.39
C ALA A 634 -8.07 0.87 20.74
N GLY A 635 -7.81 2.11 20.35
CA GLY A 635 -6.56 2.54 19.71
C GLY A 635 -6.37 2.10 18.26
N SER A 636 -7.28 1.30 17.71
CA SER A 636 -7.19 0.73 16.38
C SER A 636 -7.33 1.76 15.27
N THR A 637 -6.47 1.66 14.25
CA THR A 637 -6.71 2.28 12.94
C THR A 637 -7.79 1.50 12.19
N VAL A 638 -8.76 2.19 11.59
CA VAL A 638 -9.91 1.59 10.90
C VAL A 638 -10.04 2.15 9.49
N ALA A 639 -9.91 1.30 8.48
CA ALA A 639 -10.17 1.58 7.07
C ALA A 639 -11.66 1.37 6.74
N CYS A 640 -12.38 2.47 6.56
CA CYS A 640 -13.79 2.49 6.19
C CYS A 640 -13.95 2.49 4.66
N LEU A 641 -14.39 1.37 4.08
CA LEU A 641 -14.45 1.19 2.63
C LEU A 641 -15.73 1.80 2.01
N LEU A 642 -15.66 3.08 1.64
CA LEU A 642 -16.77 3.81 1.00
C LEU A 642 -17.22 3.16 -0.31
N ALA A 643 -16.27 2.83 -1.20
CA ALA A 643 -16.58 2.22 -2.49
C ALA A 643 -17.23 0.84 -2.34
N SER A 644 -16.80 0.07 -1.33
CA SER A 644 -17.45 -1.20 -0.99
C SER A 644 -18.87 -0.99 -0.48
N ALA A 645 -19.05 -0.06 0.47
CA ALA A 645 -20.35 0.28 1.05
C ALA A 645 -21.35 0.78 -0.01
N ASN A 646 -20.90 1.62 -0.94
CA ASN A 646 -21.75 2.13 -2.02
C ASN A 646 -22.20 1.06 -3.00
N ARG A 647 -21.57 -0.13 -2.99
CA ARG A 647 -21.96 -1.29 -3.79
C ARG A 647 -22.47 -2.46 -2.95
N ASP A 648 -22.96 -2.19 -1.75
CA ASP A 648 -23.54 -3.21 -0.88
C ASP A 648 -24.92 -3.66 -1.37
N PRO A 649 -25.10 -4.94 -1.78
CA PRO A 649 -26.39 -5.44 -2.25
C PRO A 649 -27.45 -5.55 -1.14
N GLU A 650 -27.08 -5.47 0.15
CA GLU A 650 -28.05 -5.38 1.24
C GLU A 650 -28.74 -3.98 1.27
N PHE A 651 -28.16 -2.98 0.60
CA PHE A 651 -28.67 -1.60 0.59
C PHE A 651 -29.07 -1.09 -0.80
N PHE A 652 -28.26 -1.35 -1.83
CA PHE A 652 -28.52 -0.94 -3.22
C PHE A 652 -28.88 -2.14 -4.09
N SER A 653 -30.02 -2.11 -4.78
CA SER A 653 -30.39 -3.16 -5.74
C SER A 653 -29.51 -3.10 -6.99
N ASP A 654 -29.01 -4.24 -7.47
CA ASP A 654 -28.08 -4.30 -8.62
C ASP A 654 -26.94 -3.26 -8.52
N PRO A 655 -26.13 -3.32 -7.45
CA PRO A 655 -25.24 -2.23 -7.05
C PRO A 655 -24.11 -1.91 -8.04
N ASP A 656 -23.74 -2.88 -8.88
CA ASP A 656 -22.64 -2.78 -9.84
C ASP A 656 -23.05 -2.14 -11.17
N ARG A 657 -24.36 -2.05 -11.45
CA ARG A 657 -24.90 -1.40 -12.64
C ARG A 657 -24.89 0.12 -12.47
N PHE A 658 -24.45 0.83 -13.51
CA PHE A 658 -24.64 2.27 -13.65
C PHE A 658 -26.08 2.53 -14.10
N ASP A 659 -26.95 2.89 -13.15
CA ASP A 659 -28.37 3.13 -13.41
C ASP A 659 -28.77 4.55 -13.01
N VAL A 660 -28.94 5.41 -14.01
CA VAL A 660 -29.30 6.83 -13.82
C VAL A 660 -30.75 7.05 -13.41
N HIS A 661 -31.56 5.99 -13.40
CA HIS A 661 -32.98 6.02 -13.04
C HIS A 661 -33.27 5.37 -11.69
N ARG A 662 -32.26 5.19 -10.84
CA ARG A 662 -32.46 4.67 -9.47
C ARG A 662 -33.54 5.47 -8.75
N PRO A 663 -34.44 4.81 -7.99
CA PRO A 663 -35.59 5.44 -7.34
C PRO A 663 -35.19 6.33 -6.14
N GLU A 664 -33.90 6.39 -5.80
CA GLU A 664 -33.34 7.20 -4.73
C GLU A 664 -33.46 8.71 -5.04
N ARG A 665 -33.59 9.51 -3.99
CA ARG A 665 -33.92 10.93 -4.08
C ARG A 665 -32.67 11.78 -4.37
N ILE A 666 -32.40 12.02 -5.66
CA ILE A 666 -31.24 12.80 -6.18
C ILE A 666 -31.04 14.13 -5.42
N ASP A 667 -32.12 14.81 -5.03
CA ASP A 667 -32.07 16.10 -4.32
C ASP A 667 -31.28 16.04 -3.01
N ARG A 668 -31.13 14.84 -2.42
CA ARG A 668 -30.45 14.62 -1.14
C ARG A 668 -29.03 14.09 -1.27
N GLU A 669 -28.59 13.65 -2.45
CA GLU A 669 -27.29 12.99 -2.62
C GLU A 669 -26.09 13.93 -2.47
N PHE A 670 -26.33 15.24 -2.55
CA PHE A 670 -25.34 16.29 -2.26
C PHE A 670 -25.53 16.98 -0.90
N ALA A 671 -26.29 16.35 0.00
CA ALA A 671 -26.57 16.84 1.35
C ALA A 671 -26.11 15.81 2.41
N ALA A 672 -26.04 16.22 3.68
CA ALA A 672 -25.61 15.33 4.77
C ALA A 672 -26.51 14.10 4.98
N SER A 673 -27.69 14.08 4.34
CA SER A 673 -28.62 12.96 4.31
C SER A 673 -28.49 12.07 3.06
N ALA A 674 -27.41 12.24 2.27
CA ALA A 674 -27.12 11.41 1.10
C ALA A 674 -27.20 9.92 1.44
N THR A 675 -27.68 9.12 0.50
CA THR A 675 -27.75 7.68 0.69
C THR A 675 -26.40 7.05 0.39
N HIS A 676 -25.70 7.51 -0.65
CA HIS A 676 -24.33 7.10 -0.92
C HIS A 676 -23.34 7.74 0.04
N LEU A 677 -22.19 7.10 0.24
CA LEU A 677 -21.13 7.55 1.15
C LEU A 677 -19.95 8.22 0.43
N ALA A 678 -20.07 8.60 -0.84
CA ALA A 678 -19.00 9.24 -1.62
C ALA A 678 -18.46 10.53 -0.96
N PHE A 679 -19.31 11.25 -0.22
CA PHE A 679 -18.96 12.44 0.55
C PHE A 679 -18.68 12.16 2.03
N GLY A 680 -18.49 10.89 2.40
CA GLY A 680 -18.48 10.43 3.78
C GLY A 680 -19.85 10.58 4.45
N ALA A 681 -19.87 10.52 5.78
CA ALA A 681 -21.08 10.70 6.58
C ALA A 681 -20.74 11.33 7.94
N GLY A 682 -21.79 11.69 8.69
CA GLY A 682 -21.65 12.22 10.05
C GLY A 682 -21.06 13.64 10.08
N ARG A 683 -20.32 13.95 11.15
CA ARG A 683 -19.78 15.30 11.39
C ARG A 683 -18.80 15.75 10.32
N HIS A 684 -18.09 14.81 9.71
CA HIS A 684 -17.11 15.07 8.64
C HIS A 684 -17.70 14.91 7.23
N PHE A 685 -19.02 14.94 7.05
CA PHE A 685 -19.63 15.00 5.72
C PHE A 685 -18.97 16.12 4.88
N CYS A 686 -18.72 15.87 3.59
CA CYS A 686 -17.92 16.76 2.74
C CYS A 686 -18.39 18.22 2.81
N LEU A 687 -17.45 19.13 3.04
CA LEU A 687 -17.72 20.58 3.05
C LEU A 687 -18.07 21.10 1.66
N GLY A 688 -17.44 20.54 0.63
CA GLY A 688 -17.56 20.95 -0.77
C GLY A 688 -18.65 20.22 -1.57
N ALA A 689 -19.56 19.47 -0.94
CA ALA A 689 -20.55 18.66 -1.68
C ALA A 689 -21.40 19.46 -2.69
N HIS A 690 -21.79 20.69 -2.35
CA HIS A 690 -22.52 21.57 -3.28
C HIS A 690 -21.65 22.11 -4.41
N LEU A 691 -20.36 22.33 -4.16
CA LEU A 691 -19.40 22.70 -5.20
C LEU A 691 -19.16 21.52 -6.15
N ALA A 692 -19.01 20.31 -5.62
CA ALA A 692 -18.91 19.09 -6.43
C ALA A 692 -20.16 18.85 -7.30
N ARG A 693 -21.36 19.13 -6.76
CA ARG A 693 -22.61 19.12 -7.55
C ARG A 693 -22.53 20.10 -8.73
N LEU A 694 -22.08 21.32 -8.47
CA LEU A 694 -21.91 22.36 -9.49
C LEU A 694 -20.90 21.93 -10.56
N LEU A 695 -19.74 21.37 -10.17
CA LEU A 695 -18.74 20.86 -11.11
C LEU A 695 -19.28 19.74 -12.00
N GLY A 696 -20.09 18.81 -11.45
CA GLY A 696 -20.75 17.79 -12.28
C GLY A 696 -21.67 18.38 -13.36
N GLN A 697 -22.35 19.50 -13.06
CA GLN A 697 -23.24 20.17 -14.02
C GLN A 697 -22.49 20.77 -15.22
N THR A 698 -21.20 21.12 -15.07
CA THR A 698 -20.41 21.69 -16.18
C THR A 698 -20.09 20.66 -17.26
N VAL A 699 -20.28 19.37 -17.00
CA VAL A 699 -20.15 18.31 -18.03
C VAL A 699 -21.14 18.52 -19.18
N SER A 700 -22.28 19.17 -18.94
CA SER A 700 -23.19 19.59 -20.03
C SER A 700 -22.49 20.47 -21.06
N VAL A 701 -21.62 21.38 -20.62
CA VAL A 701 -20.84 22.26 -21.52
C VAL A 701 -19.92 21.43 -22.38
N LEU A 702 -19.18 20.49 -21.76
CA LEU A 702 -18.26 19.61 -22.47
C LEU A 702 -18.98 18.78 -23.54
N LEU A 703 -20.12 18.18 -23.22
CA LEU A 703 -20.90 17.36 -24.16
C LEU A 703 -21.49 18.16 -25.33
N ARG A 704 -21.70 19.47 -25.17
CA ARG A 704 -22.11 20.34 -26.30
C ARG A 704 -20.97 20.59 -27.29
N HIS A 705 -19.74 20.73 -26.80
CA HIS A 705 -18.55 20.94 -27.64
C HIS A 705 -18.01 19.64 -28.23
N LEU A 706 -18.20 18.53 -27.53
CA LEU A 706 -17.73 17.20 -27.90
C LEU A 706 -18.91 16.20 -27.88
N PRO A 707 -19.88 16.31 -28.80
CA PRO A 707 -21.01 15.40 -28.82
C PRO A 707 -20.59 13.99 -29.26
N GLY A 708 -21.17 12.98 -28.61
CA GLY A 708 -20.92 11.57 -28.95
C GLY A 708 -19.48 11.13 -28.68
N LEU A 709 -18.96 11.47 -27.49
CA LEU A 709 -17.65 11.05 -26.99
C LEU A 709 -17.47 9.53 -27.09
N GLN A 710 -16.31 9.12 -27.58
CA GLN A 710 -15.91 7.73 -27.79
C GLN A 710 -14.44 7.58 -27.39
N TRP A 711 -14.02 6.37 -27.02
CA TRP A 711 -12.61 6.09 -26.83
C TRP A 711 -11.82 6.37 -28.12
N ALA A 712 -10.64 6.98 -27.99
CA ALA A 712 -9.70 7.05 -29.10
C ALA A 712 -9.24 5.63 -29.47
N ASP A 713 -8.86 5.42 -30.73
CA ASP A 713 -8.46 4.11 -31.24
C ASP A 713 -7.34 3.48 -30.38
N GLY A 714 -7.56 2.23 -29.96
CA GLY A 714 -6.60 1.47 -29.14
C GLY A 714 -6.47 1.93 -27.69
N PHE A 715 -7.30 2.86 -27.22
CA PHE A 715 -7.30 3.29 -25.83
C PHE A 715 -8.28 2.49 -24.97
N THR A 716 -7.87 2.16 -23.74
CA THR A 716 -8.74 1.61 -22.71
C THR A 716 -8.33 2.24 -21.39
N PRO A 717 -9.24 2.89 -20.65
CA PRO A 717 -8.91 3.47 -19.35
C PRO A 717 -8.56 2.37 -18.35
N VAL A 718 -7.54 2.60 -17.53
CA VAL A 718 -7.13 1.68 -16.45
C VAL A 718 -7.10 2.48 -15.15
N PRO A 719 -8.14 2.34 -14.31
CA PRO A 719 -8.15 2.97 -13.00
C PRO A 719 -7.10 2.35 -12.06
N HIS A 720 -6.49 3.17 -11.21
CA HIS A 720 -5.54 2.73 -10.19
C HIS A 720 -5.71 3.53 -8.89
N GLY A 721 -5.19 2.99 -7.79
CA GLY A 721 -5.16 3.63 -6.47
C GLY A 721 -6.03 2.95 -5.41
N LEU A 722 -5.59 3.09 -4.14
CA LEU A 722 -6.16 2.45 -2.95
C LEU A 722 -7.11 3.38 -2.17
N ILE A 723 -6.58 4.47 -1.62
CA ILE A 723 -7.38 5.44 -0.84
C ILE A 723 -8.25 6.27 -1.77
N SER A 724 -7.67 6.70 -2.88
CA SER A 724 -8.34 7.39 -3.97
C SER A 724 -8.04 6.67 -5.27
N ARG A 725 -9.03 6.59 -6.17
CA ARG A 725 -8.94 5.83 -7.42
C ARG A 725 -9.41 6.65 -8.60
N THR A 726 -8.68 6.59 -9.72
CA THR A 726 -9.07 7.21 -11.00
C THR A 726 -8.30 6.59 -12.18
N THR A 727 -8.71 6.93 -13.40
CA THR A 727 -7.86 6.74 -14.59
C THR A 727 -6.90 7.93 -14.77
N PRO A 728 -5.60 7.72 -15.04
CA PRO A 728 -4.64 8.81 -15.24
C PRO A 728 -4.81 9.52 -16.59
N HIS A 729 -5.48 8.84 -17.54
CA HIS A 729 -5.73 9.33 -18.89
C HIS A 729 -7.16 9.01 -19.31
N LEU A 730 -7.74 9.85 -20.15
CA LEU A 730 -9.05 9.67 -20.76
C LEU A 730 -8.96 10.13 -22.21
N LYS A 731 -8.34 9.31 -23.06
CA LYS A 731 -8.13 9.62 -24.48
C LYS A 731 -9.41 9.32 -25.26
N VAL A 732 -10.00 10.36 -25.82
CA VAL A 732 -11.29 10.30 -26.50
C VAL A 732 -11.27 11.05 -27.83
N THR A 733 -12.23 10.69 -28.67
CA THR A 733 -12.61 11.42 -29.89
C THR A 733 -14.11 11.77 -29.83
N ALA A 734 -14.55 12.67 -30.70
CA ALA A 734 -15.94 13.11 -30.80
C ALA A 734 -16.32 13.39 -32.24
N ARG A 735 -17.62 13.37 -32.54
CA ARG A 735 -18.14 13.75 -33.86
C ARG A 735 -18.31 15.27 -33.92
N LEU A 736 -17.26 15.97 -34.34
CA LEU A 736 -17.23 17.44 -34.46
C LEU A 736 -17.84 17.97 -35.75
#